data_AF-A0A972R963-F1
#
_entry.id   AF-A0A972R963-F1
#
_cell.length_a   1.000
_cell.length_b   1.000
_cell.length_c   1.000
_cell.angle_alpha   90.00
_cell.angle_beta   90.00
_cell.angle_gamma   90.00
#
_symmetry.space_group_name_H-M   'P 1'
#
loop_
_entity.id
_entity.type
_entity.pdbx_description
1 polymer ?
#
loop_
_entity_poly.entity_id
_entity_poly.type
_entity_poly.pdbx_seq_one_letter_code
_entity_poly.pdbx_strand_id
1 'polypeptide(L)'
;MRILLSIILIITALASSAGIKEVKQDGTGDYTGIQEAIDHVALPGDTILVWPGTYFENIDFKGKKDLTLASLMLNSGDAAYKYNTIIDGGQNGSCIRVVTNEDNAVIFGFTIQNGKSKEGGGIYIFGSSANIRNCIIKDNISTSWGAGLYCGFDSELFIGGNSIFNNHSYSSAGGILVTVDSYCVFDSINLNNIYLNYAERGCDLVKTVNSIIPGIILDTCTVLDPDTYFIISLDLEGYPLDNLNIEVQNSILEPYDGDLYVNPISGNDGNSGITIDDPLRTIAFAYSKIYIDSLDKNTIHLANGIYSDSTNNEKLPLNIRPFIIVEGESRDGTILDGDRIPYLACLIKGNNNITDFGFKKMTLRGGSIPDYDKYYRSQLARLYTGCDRFELDSIAFVDSYAFDAAGVLTYYQADSSVVKNCLFKDNVGGHSIRTASDGNIVQFINNCIFTNQQPDENVPPNRLKMGKAIDDGGTGMTIVQNSLFYKNPRMGVSRWAYGDSYFINCTFADNSWYDNKTFIYTGDANTHLYNCIAWNLYDVPIAIDAGEWQKMYHSNLNIYNSLIEGGEESISTGSSCWHDDTLWCHVYYDSTNIDADPMFLGMWDHPYMIADGSPCIDAGTLANLPDFIELPEYDLAGNPRIVGDSIDMGAYEWNPTIVGFHDIGPGEESVKQRLLKASPNPFRENTLIELKGQDYKSQPAQIEVYDNYGRQVRNILSTALAGKQDILWYGNDNDNNPLPSGIYYIVVFQGDKEIESLKVVKN
;
A
#
# COMPACT_ATOMS: atom_id res chain seq x y z
N MET A 1 -62.65 47.12 42.71
CA MET A 1 -61.36 46.40 42.70
C MET A 1 -61.55 45.02 43.36
N ARG A 2 -62.29 44.01 42.89
CA ARG A 2 -62.90 43.62 41.60
C ARG A 2 -62.01 44.00 40.42
N ILE A 3 -61.14 43.08 40.02
CA ILE A 3 -60.31 42.95 38.78
C ILE A 3 -58.91 42.33 39.05
N LEU A 4 -58.47 42.12 40.29
CA LEU A 4 -57.15 41.48 40.56
C LEU A 4 -57.15 40.01 41.01
N LEU A 5 -58.32 39.37 41.17
CA LEU A 5 -58.40 37.94 41.55
C LEU A 5 -58.80 37.00 40.40
N SER A 6 -58.95 37.51 39.17
CA SER A 6 -59.33 36.73 37.99
C SER A 6 -58.18 36.47 37.02
N ILE A 7 -56.98 36.97 37.31
CA ILE A 7 -55.78 36.80 36.44
C ILE A 7 -54.76 35.81 37.05
N ILE A 8 -54.88 35.47 38.34
CA ILE A 8 -53.98 34.54 39.04
C ILE A 8 -54.51 33.09 39.03
N LEU A 9 -55.66 32.84 38.38
CA LEU A 9 -56.25 31.49 38.22
C LEU A 9 -56.41 31.08 36.74
N ILE A 10 -55.59 31.63 35.83
CA ILE A 10 -55.42 31.17 34.43
C ILE A 10 -53.92 30.89 34.13
N ILE A 11 -53.09 30.79 35.17
CA ILE A 11 -51.76 30.16 35.08
C ILE A 11 -51.79 28.91 35.97
N THR A 12 -52.85 28.12 35.85
CA THR A 12 -52.85 26.71 36.24
C THR A 12 -52.39 25.92 35.02
N ALA A 13 -51.16 25.40 35.09
CA ALA A 13 -50.71 24.21 34.38
C ALA A 13 -51.22 24.04 32.93
N LEU A 14 -50.66 24.79 31.99
CA LEU A 14 -50.25 24.15 30.74
C LEU A 14 -48.92 23.46 31.02
N ALA A 15 -48.97 22.38 31.82
CA ALA A 15 -48.07 21.28 31.50
C ALA A 15 -48.52 20.84 30.11
N SER A 16 -47.76 21.18 29.06
CA SER A 16 -47.99 20.56 27.77
C SER A 16 -47.84 19.06 28.03
N SER A 17 -48.95 18.34 28.09
CA SER A 17 -48.89 16.89 28.12
C SER A 17 -48.14 16.47 26.87
N ALA A 18 -47.11 15.64 27.02
CA ALA A 18 -46.46 14.94 25.93
C ALA A 18 -47.51 14.47 24.92
N GLY A 19 -47.45 15.01 23.71
CA GLY A 19 -48.37 14.72 22.63
C GLY A 19 -47.87 13.56 21.78
N ILE A 20 -48.80 12.75 21.29
CA ILE A 20 -48.50 11.78 20.23
C ILE A 20 -48.72 12.47 18.88
N LYS A 21 -47.77 12.28 17.95
CA LYS A 21 -47.87 12.68 16.54
C LYS A 21 -47.78 11.45 15.68
N GLU A 22 -48.84 11.18 14.91
CA GLU A 22 -48.89 9.99 14.06
C GLU A 22 -48.30 10.26 12.68
N VAL A 23 -47.30 9.48 12.29
CA VAL A 23 -46.73 9.53 10.94
C VAL A 23 -47.26 8.35 10.12
N LYS A 24 -47.99 8.64 9.03
CA LYS A 24 -48.57 7.64 8.13
C LYS A 24 -48.36 8.06 6.67
N GLN A 25 -47.69 7.22 5.88
CA GLN A 25 -47.42 7.50 4.46
C GLN A 25 -48.69 7.54 3.59
N ASP A 26 -49.82 7.01 4.09
CA ASP A 26 -51.11 7.05 3.40
C ASP A 26 -51.88 8.38 3.58
N GLY A 27 -51.34 9.31 4.36
CA GLY A 27 -51.93 10.62 4.61
C GLY A 27 -53.08 10.63 5.63
N THR A 28 -53.35 9.52 6.32
CA THR A 28 -54.38 9.45 7.37
C THR A 28 -53.85 9.80 8.77
N GLY A 29 -52.56 10.12 8.88
CA GLY A 29 -51.89 10.56 10.11
C GLY A 29 -51.79 12.09 10.17
N ASP A 30 -51.09 12.59 11.20
CA ASP A 30 -50.78 14.01 11.31
C ASP A 30 -49.73 14.46 10.27
N TYR A 31 -48.81 13.54 9.91
CA TYR A 31 -47.70 13.76 8.97
C TYR A 31 -47.50 12.56 8.05
N THR A 32 -46.80 12.80 6.94
CA THR A 32 -46.41 11.72 6.00
C THR A 32 -44.94 11.34 6.11
N GLY A 33 -44.07 12.28 6.51
CA GLY A 33 -42.65 12.05 6.79
C GLY A 33 -42.30 12.17 8.28
N ILE A 34 -41.24 11.47 8.71
CA ILE A 34 -40.77 11.48 10.09
C ILE A 34 -40.08 12.82 10.39
N GLN A 35 -39.19 13.29 9.51
CA GLN A 35 -38.48 14.55 9.73
C GLN A 35 -39.46 15.73 9.75
N GLU A 36 -40.49 15.70 8.90
CA GLU A 36 -41.57 16.69 8.89
C GLU A 36 -42.26 16.76 10.27
N ALA A 37 -42.61 15.61 10.85
CA ALA A 37 -43.22 15.55 12.18
C ALA A 37 -42.28 16.10 13.28
N ILE A 38 -40.98 15.85 13.16
CA ILE A 38 -39.98 16.39 14.08
C ILE A 38 -39.88 17.92 13.92
N ASP A 39 -39.73 18.42 12.70
CA ASP A 39 -39.53 19.85 12.41
C ASP A 39 -40.72 20.71 12.84
N HIS A 40 -41.94 20.19 12.69
CA HIS A 40 -43.15 20.98 12.89
C HIS A 40 -43.70 20.97 14.33
N VAL A 41 -43.34 20.00 15.19
CA VAL A 41 -44.17 19.79 16.40
C VAL A 41 -43.48 19.44 17.68
N ALA A 42 -42.28 18.85 17.66
CA ALA A 42 -41.81 18.22 18.88
C ALA A 42 -41.46 19.27 19.97
N LEU A 43 -42.34 19.35 20.97
CA LEU A 43 -42.05 19.94 22.26
C LEU A 43 -41.27 18.91 23.09
N PRO A 44 -40.50 19.34 24.10
CA PRO A 44 -39.85 18.40 25.00
C PRO A 44 -40.85 17.40 25.59
N GLY A 45 -40.56 16.10 25.43
CA GLY A 45 -41.39 15.00 25.92
C GLY A 45 -42.35 14.37 24.91
N ASP A 46 -42.49 14.91 23.69
CA ASP A 46 -43.42 14.38 22.69
C ASP A 46 -43.03 12.99 22.16
N THR A 47 -44.00 12.27 21.59
CA THR A 47 -43.79 11.00 20.89
C THR A 47 -44.18 11.11 19.41
N ILE A 48 -43.22 10.87 18.53
CA ILE A 48 -43.44 10.64 17.11
C ILE A 48 -43.70 9.14 16.91
N LEU A 49 -44.96 8.78 16.66
CA LEU A 49 -45.42 7.40 16.52
C LEU A 49 -45.57 7.06 15.04
N VAL A 50 -44.71 6.16 14.55
CA VAL A 50 -44.56 5.88 13.12
C VAL A 50 -45.25 4.57 12.75
N TRP A 51 -46.08 4.61 11.71
CA TRP A 51 -46.76 3.45 11.16
C TRP A 51 -45.86 2.63 10.21
N PRO A 52 -46.18 1.34 9.96
CA PRO A 52 -45.43 0.52 9.00
C PRO A 52 -45.26 1.20 7.65
N GLY A 53 -44.05 1.10 7.11
CA GLY A 53 -43.64 1.75 5.88
C GLY A 53 -42.12 1.81 5.76
N THR A 54 -41.64 2.14 4.57
CA THR A 54 -40.23 2.46 4.33
C THR A 54 -40.10 3.96 4.14
N TYR A 55 -39.40 4.59 5.08
CA TYR A 55 -39.15 6.02 5.14
C TYR A 55 -37.75 6.29 4.63
N PHE A 56 -37.64 6.79 3.40
CA PHE A 56 -36.39 7.19 2.78
C PHE A 56 -36.00 8.60 3.26
N GLU A 57 -35.42 8.66 4.46
CA GLU A 57 -35.16 9.91 5.18
C GLU A 57 -33.87 9.79 6.01
N ASN A 58 -33.21 10.92 6.24
CA ASN A 58 -32.15 11.06 7.23
C ASN A 58 -32.67 11.92 8.39
N ILE A 59 -32.90 11.28 9.53
CA ILE A 59 -33.58 11.87 10.67
C ILE A 59 -32.59 12.63 11.55
N ASP A 60 -32.93 13.86 11.90
CA ASP A 60 -32.19 14.72 12.81
C ASP A 60 -33.13 15.20 13.90
N PHE A 61 -32.76 14.95 15.16
CA PHE A 61 -33.57 15.31 16.33
C PHE A 61 -33.60 16.84 16.56
N LYS A 62 -32.70 17.62 15.93
CA LYS A 62 -32.69 19.09 15.94
C LYS A 62 -32.71 19.72 17.35
N GLY A 63 -32.05 19.11 18.32
CA GLY A 63 -31.85 19.63 19.67
C GLY A 63 -33.05 19.44 20.59
N LYS A 64 -33.99 18.57 20.20
CA LYS A 64 -35.22 18.33 20.96
C LYS A 64 -34.98 17.33 22.09
N LYS A 65 -35.24 17.79 23.31
CA LYS A 65 -35.07 17.02 24.55
C LYS A 65 -36.26 16.11 24.82
N ASP A 66 -36.01 14.97 25.45
CA ASP A 66 -37.00 13.97 25.86
C ASP A 66 -37.91 13.49 24.70
N LEU A 67 -37.43 13.59 23.46
CA LEU A 67 -38.19 13.20 22.27
C LEU A 67 -38.17 11.69 22.10
N THR A 68 -39.35 11.08 21.96
CA THR A 68 -39.49 9.67 21.61
C THR A 68 -39.82 9.51 20.14
N LEU A 69 -38.93 8.89 19.38
CA LEU A 69 -39.20 8.37 18.05
C LEU A 69 -39.45 6.86 18.18
N ALA A 70 -40.67 6.41 17.86
CA ALA A 70 -41.05 5.03 18.06
C ALA A 70 -41.97 4.49 16.96
N SER A 71 -41.85 3.20 16.65
CA SER A 71 -42.88 2.50 15.88
C SER A 71 -44.07 2.10 16.78
N LEU A 72 -45.10 1.53 16.16
CA LEU A 72 -46.24 0.96 16.88
C LEU A 72 -45.88 -0.18 17.84
N MET A 73 -44.64 -0.70 17.82
CA MET A 73 -44.16 -1.67 18.82
C MET A 73 -44.25 -1.09 20.24
N LEU A 74 -44.04 0.22 20.41
CA LEU A 74 -44.05 0.88 21.73
C LEU A 74 -45.35 0.63 22.50
N ASN A 75 -46.50 0.68 21.81
CA ASN A 75 -47.81 0.54 22.43
C ASN A 75 -48.38 -0.88 22.34
N SER A 76 -48.03 -1.63 21.28
CA SER A 76 -48.59 -2.95 21.02
C SER A 76 -47.79 -4.09 21.65
N GLY A 77 -46.47 -3.90 21.84
CA GLY A 77 -45.53 -4.97 22.16
C GLY A 77 -45.29 -5.96 21.01
N ASP A 78 -45.93 -5.76 19.84
CA ASP A 78 -45.79 -6.67 18.71
C ASP A 78 -44.47 -6.42 17.97
N ALA A 79 -43.57 -7.41 18.04
CA ALA A 79 -42.27 -7.36 17.39
C ALA A 79 -42.38 -7.26 15.86
N ALA A 80 -43.51 -7.60 15.22
CA ALA A 80 -43.68 -7.43 13.78
C ALA A 80 -43.46 -5.97 13.32
N TYR A 81 -43.74 -4.99 14.18
CA TYR A 81 -43.59 -3.57 13.82
C TYR A 81 -42.14 -3.14 13.58
N LYS A 82 -41.15 -3.73 14.27
CA LYS A 82 -39.74 -3.37 14.03
C LYS A 82 -39.22 -3.82 12.67
N TYR A 83 -39.79 -4.90 12.11
CA TYR A 83 -39.43 -5.40 10.78
C TYR A 83 -40.13 -4.64 9.65
N ASN A 84 -41.27 -4.01 9.93
CA ASN A 84 -42.10 -3.35 8.91
C ASN A 84 -42.07 -1.81 8.98
N THR A 85 -41.36 -1.24 9.95
CA THR A 85 -41.17 0.22 10.09
C THR A 85 -39.69 0.53 9.88
N ILE A 86 -39.34 0.96 8.67
CA ILE A 86 -37.97 1.03 8.19
C ILE A 86 -37.58 2.49 7.97
N ILE A 87 -36.47 2.92 8.57
CA ILE A 87 -35.77 4.16 8.24
C ILE A 87 -34.60 3.78 7.34
N ASP A 88 -34.65 4.22 6.09
CA ASP A 88 -33.66 3.91 5.06
C ASP A 88 -32.90 5.17 4.66
N GLY A 89 -31.60 5.21 4.96
CA GLY A 89 -30.75 6.38 4.72
C GLY A 89 -30.32 6.56 3.26
N GLY A 90 -30.69 5.66 2.34
CA GLY A 90 -30.43 5.80 0.90
C GLY A 90 -28.95 5.93 0.50
N GLN A 91 -28.05 5.43 1.34
CA GLN A 91 -26.59 5.58 1.28
C GLN A 91 -26.11 7.04 1.26
N ASN A 92 -26.85 7.94 1.90
CA ASN A 92 -26.55 9.37 1.90
C ASN A 92 -26.67 9.98 3.30
N GLY A 93 -25.61 9.87 4.10
CA GLY A 93 -25.58 10.34 5.49
C GLY A 93 -26.08 9.30 6.49
N SER A 94 -26.07 9.68 7.77
CA SER A 94 -26.59 8.87 8.88
C SER A 94 -28.10 8.68 8.75
N CYS A 95 -28.64 7.51 9.09
CA CYS A 95 -30.09 7.34 9.15
C CYS A 95 -30.70 8.18 10.27
N ILE A 96 -30.06 8.25 11.44
CA ILE A 96 -30.51 9.04 12.59
C ILE A 96 -29.33 9.81 13.22
N ARG A 97 -29.56 11.09 13.55
CA ARG A 97 -28.61 11.99 14.20
C ARG A 97 -29.19 12.55 15.51
N VAL A 98 -28.39 12.50 16.56
CA VAL A 98 -28.65 13.05 17.91
C VAL A 98 -27.39 13.83 18.33
N VAL A 99 -27.32 15.12 18.00
CA VAL A 99 -26.03 15.85 17.88
C VAL A 99 -26.00 17.27 18.46
N THR A 100 -27.07 17.71 19.11
CA THR A 100 -27.28 19.11 19.53
C THR A 100 -27.73 19.24 21.00
N ASN A 101 -27.05 18.53 21.90
CA ASN A 101 -27.37 18.45 23.34
C ASN A 101 -28.81 17.98 23.59
N GLU A 102 -29.24 16.97 22.82
CA GLU A 102 -30.47 16.25 23.14
C GLU A 102 -30.27 15.47 24.44
N ASP A 103 -31.23 15.61 25.35
CA ASP A 103 -31.28 14.82 26.58
C ASP A 103 -32.37 13.75 26.43
N ASN A 104 -32.09 12.51 26.81
CA ASN A 104 -33.03 11.40 26.84
C ASN A 104 -33.77 11.13 25.52
N ALA A 105 -33.10 11.26 24.37
CA ALA A 105 -33.69 10.85 23.09
C ALA A 105 -34.04 9.35 23.14
N VAL A 106 -35.21 8.96 22.66
CA VAL A 106 -35.61 7.53 22.59
C VAL A 106 -35.82 7.13 21.14
N ILE A 107 -35.19 6.04 20.73
CA ILE A 107 -35.35 5.41 19.41
C ILE A 107 -35.83 3.98 19.66
N PHE A 108 -37.05 3.66 19.25
CA PHE A 108 -37.71 2.41 19.63
C PHE A 108 -38.37 1.67 18.46
N GLY A 109 -37.97 0.42 18.23
CA GLY A 109 -38.73 -0.50 17.38
C GLY A 109 -38.65 -0.23 15.89
N PHE A 110 -37.48 0.12 15.34
CA PHE A 110 -37.29 0.35 13.90
C PHE A 110 -36.29 -0.64 13.28
N THR A 111 -36.39 -0.83 11.97
CA THR A 111 -35.25 -1.22 11.15
C THR A 111 -34.56 0.05 10.65
N ILE A 112 -33.24 0.15 10.83
CA ILE A 112 -32.40 1.29 10.50
C ILE A 112 -31.30 0.78 9.57
N GLN A 113 -31.35 1.18 8.30
CA GLN A 113 -30.51 0.57 7.28
C GLN A 113 -30.07 1.52 6.17
N ASN A 114 -29.07 1.08 5.41
CA ASN A 114 -28.54 1.76 4.23
C ASN A 114 -28.09 3.20 4.52
N GLY A 115 -27.71 3.56 5.74
CA GLY A 115 -27.04 4.83 5.99
C GLY A 115 -25.58 4.76 5.60
N LYS A 116 -25.02 5.87 5.08
CA LYS A 116 -23.60 5.98 4.71
C LYS A 116 -23.05 7.33 5.10
N SER A 117 -22.24 7.37 6.16
CA SER A 117 -21.67 8.60 6.71
C SER A 117 -20.18 8.43 6.96
N LYS A 118 -19.49 9.51 7.33
CA LYS A 118 -18.12 9.44 7.84
C LYS A 118 -18.08 8.82 9.24
N GLU A 119 -19.03 9.19 10.08
CA GLU A 119 -19.26 8.62 11.40
C GLU A 119 -20.75 8.27 11.55
N GLY A 120 -21.06 7.12 12.14
CA GLY A 120 -22.45 6.73 12.44
C GLY A 120 -23.32 6.56 11.19
N GLY A 121 -23.07 5.52 10.38
CA GLY A 121 -23.91 5.24 9.21
C GLY A 121 -25.38 5.00 9.58
N GLY A 122 -25.64 4.14 10.55
CA GLY A 122 -26.98 3.95 11.11
C GLY A 122 -27.35 5.10 12.02
N ILE A 123 -26.70 5.18 13.18
CA ILE A 123 -27.01 6.17 14.21
C ILE A 123 -25.75 6.93 14.62
N TYR A 124 -25.84 8.26 14.64
CA TYR A 124 -24.75 9.14 15.06
C TYR A 124 -25.17 9.97 16.28
N ILE A 125 -24.51 9.73 17.42
CA ILE A 125 -24.72 10.43 18.70
C ILE A 125 -23.48 11.25 19.03
N PHE A 126 -23.67 12.54 19.30
CA PHE A 126 -22.60 13.49 19.60
C PHE A 126 -23.03 14.50 20.65
N GLY A 127 -22.31 14.61 21.76
CA GLY A 127 -22.64 15.56 22.85
C GLY A 127 -24.06 15.43 23.38
N SER A 128 -24.63 14.23 23.41
CA SER A 128 -26.06 14.01 23.66
C SER A 128 -26.33 12.66 24.34
N SER A 129 -27.56 12.46 24.85
CA SER A 129 -27.97 11.19 25.46
C SER A 129 -29.10 10.50 24.70
N ALA A 130 -28.95 9.19 24.46
CA ALA A 130 -29.89 8.38 23.70
C ALA A 130 -30.17 7.00 24.33
N ASN A 131 -31.43 6.57 24.22
CA ASN A 131 -31.93 5.26 24.60
C ASN A 131 -32.41 4.53 23.35
N ILE A 132 -31.66 3.52 22.91
CA ILE A 132 -31.98 2.76 21.69
C ILE A 132 -32.45 1.38 22.09
N ARG A 133 -33.70 1.05 21.73
CA ARG A 133 -34.31 -0.20 22.16
C ARG A 133 -35.06 -0.89 21.04
N ASN A 134 -35.00 -2.22 21.05
CA ASN A 134 -35.76 -3.08 20.14
C ASN A 134 -35.61 -2.74 18.64
N CYS A 135 -34.46 -2.19 18.25
CA CYS A 135 -34.17 -1.82 16.87
C CYS A 135 -33.37 -2.92 16.14
N ILE A 136 -33.45 -2.92 14.82
CA ILE A 136 -32.60 -3.69 13.92
C ILE A 136 -31.72 -2.67 13.19
N ILE A 137 -30.41 -2.70 13.41
CA ILE A 137 -29.45 -1.76 12.81
C ILE A 137 -28.55 -2.58 11.88
N LYS A 138 -28.77 -2.47 10.56
CA LYS A 138 -28.09 -3.33 9.58
C LYS A 138 -27.76 -2.65 8.27
N ASP A 139 -26.79 -3.19 7.55
CA ASP A 139 -26.43 -2.74 6.20
C ASP A 139 -26.08 -1.24 6.15
N ASN A 140 -25.53 -0.70 7.26
CA ASN A 140 -25.04 0.67 7.32
C ASN A 140 -23.53 0.69 7.10
N ILE A 141 -23.06 1.77 6.46
CA ILE A 141 -21.67 1.94 6.06
C ILE A 141 -21.10 3.19 6.75
N SER A 142 -19.88 3.09 7.25
CA SER A 142 -19.09 4.24 7.69
C SER A 142 -17.76 4.30 6.96
N THR A 143 -17.40 5.48 6.44
CA THR A 143 -16.08 5.68 5.81
C THR A 143 -14.96 5.93 6.84
N SER A 144 -15.29 6.08 8.13
CA SER A 144 -14.28 6.19 9.19
C SER A 144 -14.66 5.34 10.40
N TRP A 145 -15.72 5.68 11.13
CA TRP A 145 -15.97 5.05 12.43
C TRP A 145 -17.44 4.74 12.74
N GLY A 146 -17.69 3.63 13.44
CA GLY A 146 -19.00 3.27 14.02
C GLY A 146 -20.10 3.17 12.97
N ALA A 147 -20.09 2.13 12.13
CA ALA A 147 -21.03 2.04 11.01
C ALA A 147 -22.48 1.83 11.44
N GLY A 148 -22.75 0.88 12.35
CA GLY A 148 -24.08 0.72 12.93
C GLY A 148 -24.42 1.87 13.86
N LEU A 149 -23.56 2.13 14.84
CA LEU A 149 -23.74 3.16 15.85
C LEU A 149 -22.42 3.82 16.22
N TYR A 150 -22.43 5.15 16.24
CA TYR A 150 -21.37 5.98 16.81
C TYR A 150 -21.89 6.73 18.04
N CYS A 151 -21.18 6.63 19.17
CA CYS A 151 -21.42 7.39 20.39
C CYS A 151 -20.13 8.09 20.82
N GLY A 152 -20.10 9.42 20.79
CA GLY A 152 -18.91 10.17 21.13
C GLY A 152 -19.13 11.56 21.69
N PHE A 153 -18.05 12.15 22.21
CA PHE A 153 -17.99 13.51 22.74
C PHE A 153 -18.93 13.71 23.94
N ASP A 154 -18.56 13.20 25.11
CA ASP A 154 -19.36 13.33 26.35
C ASP A 154 -20.81 12.84 26.19
N SER A 155 -21.03 11.80 25.39
CA SER A 155 -22.37 11.25 25.14
C SER A 155 -22.75 10.14 26.12
N GLU A 156 -24.05 9.97 26.36
CA GLU A 156 -24.58 8.86 27.16
C GLU A 156 -25.49 7.95 26.32
N LEU A 157 -25.22 6.65 26.35
CA LEU A 157 -25.93 5.66 25.56
C LEU A 157 -26.50 4.56 26.45
N PHE A 158 -27.79 4.28 26.31
CA PHE A 158 -28.42 3.07 26.80
C PHE A 158 -28.89 2.20 25.62
N ILE A 159 -28.56 0.90 25.65
CA ILE A 159 -28.97 -0.05 24.60
C ILE A 159 -29.59 -1.33 25.18
N GLY A 160 -30.74 -1.74 24.64
CA GLY A 160 -31.40 -3.01 25.02
C GLY A 160 -32.31 -3.61 23.95
N GLY A 161 -32.25 -4.92 23.75
CA GLY A 161 -33.11 -5.68 22.83
C GLY A 161 -32.82 -5.42 21.34
N ASN A 162 -31.68 -4.83 21.02
CA ASN A 162 -31.33 -4.48 19.63
C ASN A 162 -30.67 -5.65 18.91
N SER A 163 -30.73 -5.66 17.58
CA SER A 163 -29.92 -6.53 16.72
C SER A 163 -29.10 -5.69 15.75
N ILE A 164 -27.78 -5.78 15.86
CA ILE A 164 -26.82 -4.92 15.16
C ILE A 164 -25.88 -5.82 14.36
N PHE A 165 -26.07 -5.86 13.03
CA PHE A 165 -25.36 -6.82 12.18
C PHE A 165 -25.17 -6.32 10.75
N ASN A 166 -24.23 -6.90 10.01
CA ASN A 166 -23.92 -6.53 8.62
C ASN A 166 -23.64 -5.03 8.42
N ASN A 167 -23.13 -4.34 9.44
CA ASN A 167 -22.67 -2.97 9.30
C ASN A 167 -21.17 -2.97 8.99
N HIS A 168 -20.72 -2.09 8.09
CA HIS A 168 -19.34 -2.07 7.59
C HIS A 168 -18.69 -0.70 7.79
N SER A 169 -17.63 -0.65 8.60
CA SER A 169 -16.78 0.52 8.77
C SER A 169 -15.44 0.33 8.06
N TYR A 170 -15.00 1.31 7.28
CA TYR A 170 -13.70 1.27 6.60
C TYR A 170 -12.51 1.58 7.53
N SER A 171 -12.72 1.92 8.82
CA SER A 171 -11.61 2.00 9.79
C SER A 171 -11.86 1.32 11.14
N SER A 172 -12.88 1.69 11.91
CA SER A 172 -13.11 1.03 13.21
C SER A 172 -14.59 0.89 13.54
N ALA A 173 -14.94 -0.18 14.26
CA ALA A 173 -16.29 -0.51 14.69
C ALA A 173 -17.31 -0.59 13.55
N GLY A 174 -17.52 -1.80 13.04
CA GLY A 174 -18.65 -2.08 12.14
C GLY A 174 -19.95 -1.93 12.92
N GLY A 175 -20.05 -2.57 14.09
CA GLY A 175 -21.23 -2.49 14.96
C GLY A 175 -21.32 -1.18 15.73
N ILE A 176 -20.64 -1.10 16.88
CA ILE A 176 -20.74 0.04 17.82
C ILE A 176 -19.35 0.65 18.10
N LEU A 177 -19.24 1.98 18.01
CA LEU A 177 -18.13 2.74 18.59
C LEU A 177 -18.59 3.56 19.80
N VAL A 178 -17.88 3.45 20.92
CA VAL A 178 -17.98 4.36 22.07
C VAL A 178 -16.64 5.09 22.26
N THR A 179 -16.63 6.41 22.15
CA THR A 179 -15.39 7.20 22.05
C THR A 179 -15.48 8.55 22.74
N VAL A 180 -14.35 9.25 22.91
CA VAL A 180 -14.24 10.62 23.43
C VAL A 180 -15.10 10.86 24.69
N ASP A 181 -14.64 10.30 25.82
CA ASP A 181 -15.21 10.52 27.16
C ASP A 181 -16.71 10.13 27.31
N SER A 182 -17.20 9.20 26.48
CA SER A 182 -18.62 8.81 26.47
C SER A 182 -18.92 7.58 27.33
N TYR A 183 -20.19 7.44 27.75
CA TYR A 183 -20.67 6.39 28.64
C TYR A 183 -21.72 5.52 27.93
N CYS A 184 -21.56 4.18 27.96
CA CYS A 184 -22.51 3.25 27.36
C CYS A 184 -22.92 2.15 28.34
N VAL A 185 -24.23 1.93 28.47
CA VAL A 185 -24.85 0.92 29.33
C VAL A 185 -25.60 -0.10 28.50
N PHE A 186 -25.25 -1.37 28.67
CA PHE A 186 -25.99 -2.51 28.15
C PHE A 186 -27.09 -2.90 29.14
N ASP A 187 -28.32 -3.04 28.65
CA ASP A 187 -29.43 -3.61 29.42
C ASP A 187 -29.12 -5.07 29.79
N SER A 188 -29.20 -5.41 31.07
CA SER A 188 -28.94 -6.77 31.58
C SER A 188 -30.16 -7.70 31.50
N ILE A 189 -31.31 -7.19 31.08
CA ILE A 189 -32.56 -7.95 30.94
C ILE A 189 -32.89 -8.10 29.46
N ASN A 190 -33.01 -6.99 28.73
CA ASN A 190 -33.27 -7.01 27.30
C ASN A 190 -31.92 -7.01 26.58
N LEU A 191 -31.31 -8.18 26.49
CA LEU A 191 -29.97 -8.33 25.94
C LEU A 191 -29.92 -7.96 24.44
N ASN A 192 -28.77 -7.45 24.02
CA ASN A 192 -28.53 -7.07 22.63
C ASN A 192 -27.87 -8.21 21.86
N ASN A 193 -28.09 -8.22 20.55
CA ASN A 193 -27.37 -9.06 19.59
C ASN A 193 -26.45 -8.18 18.76
N ILE A 194 -25.15 -8.49 18.73
CA ILE A 194 -24.14 -7.76 17.95
C ILE A 194 -23.25 -8.77 17.27
N TYR A 195 -23.41 -8.94 15.96
CA TYR A 195 -22.73 -10.01 15.23
C TYR A 195 -22.52 -9.67 13.75
N LEU A 196 -21.54 -10.32 13.12
CA LEU A 196 -21.24 -10.23 11.69
C LEU A 196 -21.18 -8.79 11.16
N ASN A 197 -20.75 -7.86 12.01
CA ASN A 197 -20.32 -6.55 11.53
C ASN A 197 -18.89 -6.65 11.01
N TYR A 198 -18.43 -5.67 10.26
CA TYR A 198 -17.08 -5.67 9.72
C TYR A 198 -16.40 -4.33 9.88
N ALA A 199 -15.15 -4.35 10.32
CA ALA A 199 -14.27 -3.19 10.29
C ALA A 199 -12.81 -3.59 10.25
N GLU A 200 -11.97 -2.65 9.81
CA GLU A 200 -10.51 -2.78 9.84
C GLU A 200 -9.95 -2.96 11.26
N ARG A 201 -10.64 -2.45 12.29
CA ARG A 201 -10.32 -2.68 13.72
C ARG A 201 -11.60 -2.83 14.54
N GLY A 202 -11.72 -3.96 15.24
CA GLY A 202 -12.87 -4.29 16.09
C GLY A 202 -14.17 -4.33 15.32
N CYS A 203 -14.55 -5.51 14.84
CA CYS A 203 -15.69 -5.67 13.95
C CYS A 203 -17.02 -5.30 14.62
N ASP A 204 -17.28 -5.83 15.81
CA ASP A 204 -18.57 -5.71 16.49
C ASP A 204 -18.64 -4.52 17.45
N LEU A 205 -17.59 -4.31 18.26
CA LEU A 205 -17.57 -3.22 19.23
C LEU A 205 -16.16 -2.67 19.45
N VAL A 206 -16.04 -1.35 19.45
CA VAL A 206 -14.82 -0.64 19.86
C VAL A 206 -15.15 0.37 20.96
N LYS A 207 -14.29 0.39 21.99
CA LYS A 207 -14.20 1.47 22.98
C LYS A 207 -12.89 2.23 22.76
N THR A 208 -12.85 3.54 22.94
CA THR A 208 -11.57 4.28 23.01
C THR A 208 -11.26 4.80 24.42
N VAL A 209 -10.05 5.36 24.60
CA VAL A 209 -9.60 5.99 25.84
C VAL A 209 -10.65 6.90 26.48
N ASN A 210 -10.66 6.91 27.82
CA ASN A 210 -11.56 7.65 28.71
C ASN A 210 -13.07 7.37 28.60
N SER A 211 -13.53 6.63 27.59
CA SER A 211 -14.92 6.18 27.52
C SER A 211 -15.15 5.04 28.51
N ILE A 212 -16.40 4.81 28.92
CA ILE A 212 -16.73 3.81 29.93
C ILE A 212 -17.87 2.92 29.44
N ILE A 213 -17.62 1.61 29.52
CA ILE A 213 -18.63 0.56 29.38
C ILE A 213 -18.51 -0.32 30.63
N PRO A 214 -19.43 -0.24 31.61
CA PRO A 214 -19.30 -0.96 32.88
C PRO A 214 -19.26 -2.49 32.73
N GLY A 215 -19.93 -3.00 31.70
CA GLY A 215 -19.98 -4.40 31.34
C GLY A 215 -20.75 -4.58 30.04
N ILE A 216 -20.37 -5.56 29.26
CA ILE A 216 -21.00 -5.93 28.00
C ILE A 216 -21.68 -7.27 28.22
N ILE A 217 -23.01 -7.29 28.17
CA ILE A 217 -23.80 -8.53 28.29
C ILE A 217 -24.64 -8.65 27.01
N LEU A 218 -24.40 -9.73 26.26
CA LEU A 218 -25.02 -9.98 24.95
C LEU A 218 -25.80 -11.29 24.98
N ASP A 219 -26.93 -11.30 24.28
CA ASP A 219 -27.63 -12.55 23.98
C ASP A 219 -26.87 -13.29 22.89
N THR A 220 -26.59 -12.63 21.77
CA THR A 220 -25.87 -13.24 20.64
C THR A 220 -24.69 -12.36 20.18
N CYS A 221 -23.50 -12.96 20.05
CA CYS A 221 -22.32 -12.35 19.45
C CYS A 221 -21.85 -13.12 18.19
N THR A 222 -20.87 -12.61 17.45
CA THR A 222 -20.30 -13.33 16.30
C THR A 222 -19.74 -14.69 16.72
N VAL A 223 -18.95 -14.72 17.78
CA VAL A 223 -18.41 -15.94 18.41
C VAL A 223 -18.69 -15.91 19.91
N LEU A 224 -18.64 -17.06 20.58
CA LEU A 224 -18.98 -17.15 22.01
C LEU A 224 -17.94 -16.42 22.89
N ASP A 225 -16.65 -16.58 22.56
CA ASP A 225 -15.52 -15.96 23.26
C ASP A 225 -14.81 -14.98 22.31
N PRO A 226 -15.31 -13.73 22.17
CA PRO A 226 -14.76 -12.77 21.22
C PRO A 226 -13.38 -12.27 21.63
N ASP A 227 -12.42 -12.37 20.71
CA ASP A 227 -11.11 -11.73 20.83
C ASP A 227 -11.13 -10.29 20.28
N THR A 228 -9.95 -9.69 20.16
CA THR A 228 -9.74 -8.31 19.71
C THR A 228 -10.13 -8.07 18.25
N TYR A 229 -10.30 -9.11 17.42
CA TYR A 229 -10.83 -8.97 16.07
C TYR A 229 -12.29 -8.50 16.10
N PHE A 230 -13.07 -8.99 17.08
CA PHE A 230 -14.48 -8.65 17.24
C PHE A 230 -14.70 -7.47 18.18
N ILE A 231 -14.10 -7.51 19.37
CA ILE A 231 -14.36 -6.54 20.45
C ILE A 231 -13.04 -6.07 21.06
N ILE A 232 -12.77 -4.75 21.03
CA ILE A 232 -11.49 -4.19 21.49
C ILE A 232 -11.64 -2.82 22.17
N SER A 233 -10.80 -2.55 23.17
CA SER A 233 -10.58 -1.21 23.73
C SER A 233 -9.26 -0.65 23.23
N LEU A 234 -9.26 0.59 22.73
CA LEU A 234 -8.11 1.23 22.08
C LEU A 234 -7.68 2.53 22.78
N ASP A 235 -6.38 2.82 22.77
CA ASP A 235 -5.85 4.13 23.12
C ASP A 235 -5.95 5.14 21.95
N LEU A 236 -5.39 6.35 22.11
CA LEU A 236 -5.41 7.39 21.07
C LEU A 236 -4.57 7.03 19.83
N GLU A 237 -3.56 6.18 20.00
CA GLU A 237 -2.69 5.72 18.91
C GLU A 237 -3.26 4.46 18.24
N GLY A 238 -4.32 3.89 18.81
CA GLY A 238 -5.00 2.72 18.31
C GLY A 238 -4.38 1.42 18.78
N TYR A 239 -3.65 1.38 19.89
CA TYR A 239 -3.18 0.15 20.54
C TYR A 239 -4.20 -0.38 21.55
N PRO A 240 -4.23 -1.70 21.81
CA PRO A 240 -5.05 -2.27 22.87
C PRO A 240 -4.78 -1.61 24.24
N LEU A 241 -5.82 -1.10 24.88
CA LEU A 241 -5.70 -0.32 26.13
C LEU A 241 -6.01 -1.15 27.39
N ASP A 242 -7.18 -1.79 27.42
CA ASP A 242 -7.70 -2.50 28.58
C ASP A 242 -8.64 -3.64 28.17
N ASN A 243 -8.72 -4.65 29.02
CA ASN A 243 -9.67 -5.75 28.82
C ASN A 243 -11.09 -5.29 29.17
N LEU A 244 -12.05 -5.67 28.34
CA LEU A 244 -13.47 -5.42 28.56
C LEU A 244 -14.10 -6.61 29.30
N ASN A 245 -15.03 -6.34 30.21
CA ASN A 245 -15.82 -7.38 30.86
C ASN A 245 -16.99 -7.78 29.94
N ILE A 246 -16.91 -8.96 29.33
CA ILE A 246 -17.83 -9.42 28.28
C ILE A 246 -18.47 -10.75 28.72
N GLU A 247 -19.80 -10.81 28.66
CA GLU A 247 -20.59 -12.02 28.85
C GLU A 247 -21.48 -12.25 27.62
N VAL A 248 -21.35 -13.41 26.98
CA VAL A 248 -22.11 -13.79 25.77
C VAL A 248 -22.88 -15.08 26.04
N GLN A 249 -24.16 -15.14 25.64
CA GLN A 249 -24.98 -16.34 25.83
C GLN A 249 -24.98 -17.28 24.61
N ASN A 250 -24.95 -16.73 23.40
CA ASN A 250 -25.03 -17.45 22.14
C ASN A 250 -24.06 -16.86 21.09
N SER A 251 -23.70 -17.68 20.11
CA SER A 251 -22.83 -17.33 18.98
C SER A 251 -23.55 -17.53 17.64
N ILE A 252 -23.15 -16.77 16.63
CA ILE A 252 -23.53 -17.05 15.23
C ILE A 252 -22.57 -18.06 14.60
N LEU A 253 -21.28 -17.95 14.92
CA LEU A 253 -20.21 -18.77 14.39
C LEU A 253 -19.54 -19.58 15.51
N GLU A 254 -19.27 -20.83 15.18
CA GLU A 254 -18.32 -21.66 15.92
C GLU A 254 -16.96 -21.56 15.23
N PRO A 255 -15.89 -21.07 15.91
CA PRO A 255 -14.56 -21.03 15.34
C PRO A 255 -14.08 -22.41 14.89
N TYR A 256 -13.44 -22.47 13.73
CA TYR A 256 -12.91 -23.71 13.17
C TYR A 256 -11.39 -23.75 13.26
N ASP A 257 -10.88 -24.78 13.94
CA ASP A 257 -9.45 -25.07 14.04
C ASP A 257 -8.99 -25.98 12.90
N GLY A 258 -8.47 -25.34 11.86
CA GLY A 258 -8.02 -25.98 10.63
C GLY A 258 -8.08 -25.02 9.43
N ASP A 259 -7.58 -25.50 8.31
CA ASP A 259 -7.57 -24.75 7.06
C ASP A 259 -8.98 -24.46 6.52
N LEU A 260 -9.14 -23.27 5.94
CA LEU A 260 -10.36 -22.86 5.25
C LEU A 260 -10.10 -22.61 3.76
N TYR A 261 -11.11 -22.80 2.93
CA TYR A 261 -11.07 -22.62 1.49
C TYR A 261 -12.07 -21.55 1.07
N VAL A 262 -11.62 -20.61 0.23
CA VAL A 262 -12.41 -19.49 -0.26
C VAL A 262 -12.37 -19.45 -1.78
N ASN A 263 -13.53 -19.37 -2.42
CA ASN A 263 -13.67 -19.20 -3.86
C ASN A 263 -14.62 -18.03 -4.16
N PRO A 264 -14.15 -16.96 -4.84
CA PRO A 264 -14.93 -15.74 -4.99
C PRO A 264 -16.04 -15.88 -6.05
N ILE A 265 -15.97 -16.94 -6.88
CA ILE A 265 -16.91 -17.20 -7.97
C ILE A 265 -17.99 -18.20 -7.54
N SER A 266 -17.59 -19.34 -6.97
CA SER A 266 -18.50 -20.44 -6.63
C SER A 266 -18.81 -20.57 -5.14
N GLY A 267 -18.07 -19.87 -4.27
CA GLY A 267 -18.22 -19.98 -2.82
C GLY A 267 -19.48 -19.31 -2.27
N ASN A 268 -19.83 -19.69 -1.04
CA ASN A 268 -20.94 -19.12 -0.29
C ASN A 268 -20.55 -19.03 1.18
N ASP A 269 -20.72 -17.87 1.81
CA ASP A 269 -20.38 -17.68 3.24
C ASP A 269 -21.34 -18.43 4.18
N GLY A 270 -22.42 -19.02 3.67
CA GLY A 270 -23.23 -20.02 4.38
C GLY A 270 -22.61 -21.43 4.42
N ASN A 271 -21.53 -21.69 3.69
CA ASN A 271 -20.88 -23.00 3.61
C ASN A 271 -19.98 -23.27 4.83
N SER A 272 -19.51 -24.52 4.94
CA SER A 272 -18.55 -24.88 5.97
C SER A 272 -17.18 -24.22 5.74
N GLY A 273 -16.71 -24.14 4.49
CA GLY A 273 -15.38 -23.64 4.16
C GLY A 273 -14.26 -24.63 4.40
N ILE A 274 -14.52 -25.84 4.90
CA ILE A 274 -13.46 -26.76 5.34
C ILE A 274 -12.90 -27.63 4.20
N THR A 275 -13.50 -27.56 3.01
CA THR A 275 -13.01 -28.27 1.81
C THR A 275 -13.12 -27.38 0.58
N ILE A 276 -12.33 -27.70 -0.44
CA ILE A 276 -12.36 -27.01 -1.74
C ILE A 276 -13.71 -27.15 -2.47
N ASP A 277 -14.49 -28.20 -2.18
CA ASP A 277 -15.81 -28.46 -2.78
C ASP A 277 -16.96 -27.73 -2.05
N ASP A 278 -16.72 -27.23 -0.84
CA ASP A 278 -17.67 -26.45 -0.04
C ASP A 278 -17.04 -25.13 0.47
N PRO A 279 -16.51 -24.28 -0.44
CA PRO A 279 -15.72 -23.12 -0.05
C PRO A 279 -16.60 -21.95 0.40
N LEU A 280 -16.03 -21.10 1.26
CA LEU A 280 -16.57 -19.78 1.57
C LEU A 280 -16.44 -18.85 0.36
N ARG A 281 -17.16 -17.72 0.38
CA ARG A 281 -17.14 -16.73 -0.70
C ARG A 281 -16.11 -15.64 -0.48
N THR A 282 -15.94 -15.20 0.77
CA THR A 282 -15.10 -14.04 1.12
C THR A 282 -14.00 -14.38 2.12
N ILE A 283 -12.87 -13.69 2.00
CA ILE A 283 -11.74 -13.77 2.92
C ILE A 283 -12.15 -13.17 4.27
N ALA A 284 -12.89 -12.05 4.27
CA ALA A 284 -13.44 -11.42 5.46
C ALA A 284 -14.27 -12.37 6.32
N PHE A 285 -15.12 -13.20 5.70
CA PHE A 285 -15.91 -14.18 6.44
C PHE A 285 -15.05 -15.35 6.94
N ALA A 286 -14.07 -15.80 6.16
CA ALA A 286 -13.10 -16.81 6.60
C ALA A 286 -12.33 -16.34 7.85
N TYR A 287 -11.89 -15.07 7.90
CA TYR A 287 -11.27 -14.50 9.10
C TYR A 287 -12.20 -14.47 10.32
N SER A 288 -13.50 -14.25 10.15
CA SER A 288 -14.46 -14.31 11.25
C SER A 288 -14.70 -15.75 11.77
N LYS A 289 -14.35 -16.77 10.98
CA LYS A 289 -14.61 -18.18 11.28
C LYS A 289 -13.37 -18.96 11.74
N ILE A 290 -12.19 -18.59 11.28
CA ILE A 290 -10.96 -19.34 11.58
C ILE A 290 -10.58 -19.23 13.05
N TYR A 291 -10.06 -20.32 13.64
CA TYR A 291 -9.50 -20.31 14.98
C TYR A 291 -8.04 -19.83 14.94
N ILE A 292 -7.65 -19.07 15.96
CA ILE A 292 -6.26 -18.64 16.14
C ILE A 292 -5.60 -19.61 17.13
N ASP A 293 -4.58 -20.31 16.67
CA ASP A 293 -3.65 -21.05 17.53
C ASP A 293 -2.23 -20.50 17.35
N SER A 294 -1.57 -20.21 18.47
CA SER A 294 -0.17 -19.76 18.48
C SER A 294 0.84 -20.89 18.22
N LEU A 295 0.41 -22.15 18.29
CA LEU A 295 1.26 -23.33 18.13
C LEU A 295 1.17 -23.94 16.74
N ASP A 296 0.01 -23.83 16.07
CA ASP A 296 -0.23 -24.33 14.72
C ASP A 296 -0.96 -23.29 13.87
N LYS A 297 -0.34 -22.86 12.77
CA LYS A 297 -0.87 -21.75 11.95
C LYS A 297 -1.86 -22.29 10.93
N ASN A 298 -3.14 -21.96 11.10
CA ASN A 298 -4.17 -22.29 10.12
C ASN A 298 -4.02 -21.43 8.84
N THR A 299 -4.34 -22.03 7.69
CA THR A 299 -4.25 -21.38 6.37
C THR A 299 -5.62 -21.15 5.74
N ILE A 300 -5.83 -19.96 5.18
CA ILE A 300 -6.95 -19.64 4.30
C ILE A 300 -6.48 -19.78 2.85
N HIS A 301 -6.91 -20.85 2.18
CA HIS A 301 -6.60 -21.14 0.78
C HIS A 301 -7.58 -20.43 -0.16
N LEU A 302 -7.05 -19.69 -1.13
CA LEU A 302 -7.82 -18.90 -2.08
C LEU A 302 -7.74 -19.54 -3.47
N ALA A 303 -8.90 -19.81 -4.07
CA ALA A 303 -8.97 -20.18 -5.48
C ALA A 303 -8.69 -18.96 -6.39
N ASN A 304 -8.25 -19.21 -7.61
CA ASN A 304 -8.10 -18.13 -8.60
C ASN A 304 -9.43 -17.37 -8.82
N GLY A 305 -9.34 -16.04 -8.86
CA GLY A 305 -10.46 -15.13 -9.02
C GLY A 305 -10.15 -13.71 -8.52
N ILE A 306 -11.11 -12.81 -8.70
CA ILE A 306 -11.01 -11.42 -8.21
C ILE A 306 -11.84 -11.29 -6.94
N TYR A 307 -11.18 -10.89 -5.86
CA TYR A 307 -11.74 -10.60 -4.55
C TYR A 307 -11.85 -9.09 -4.38
N SER A 308 -13.07 -8.55 -4.43
CA SER A 308 -13.36 -7.13 -4.22
C SER A 308 -14.82 -6.92 -3.79
N ASP A 309 -15.14 -5.71 -3.32
CA ASP A 309 -16.52 -5.40 -2.92
C ASP A 309 -17.48 -5.56 -4.11
N SER A 310 -17.07 -5.15 -5.31
CA SER A 310 -17.90 -5.24 -6.52
C SER A 310 -18.02 -6.63 -7.15
N THR A 311 -17.07 -7.56 -6.92
CA THR A 311 -17.10 -8.89 -7.56
C THR A 311 -17.72 -9.97 -6.68
N ASN A 312 -17.31 -10.06 -5.41
CA ASN A 312 -17.74 -11.11 -4.48
C ASN A 312 -18.25 -10.57 -3.15
N ASN A 313 -18.43 -9.25 -3.00
CA ASN A 313 -18.80 -8.58 -1.74
C ASN A 313 -17.73 -8.76 -0.65
N GLU A 314 -16.45 -8.86 -1.07
CA GLU A 314 -15.31 -8.87 -0.15
C GLU A 314 -15.31 -7.60 0.70
N LYS A 315 -14.88 -7.71 1.96
CA LYS A 315 -14.81 -6.56 2.85
C LYS A 315 -13.36 -6.11 3.03
N LEU A 316 -13.11 -4.85 2.71
CA LEU A 316 -11.80 -4.21 2.76
C LEU A 316 -11.83 -2.99 3.70
N PRO A 317 -10.69 -2.59 4.30
CA PRO A 317 -9.43 -3.33 4.38
C PRO A 317 -9.59 -4.68 5.10
N LEU A 318 -8.77 -5.69 4.76
CA LEU A 318 -8.71 -6.93 5.51
C LEU A 318 -8.22 -6.65 6.93
N ASN A 319 -9.07 -6.91 7.92
CA ASN A 319 -8.70 -6.96 9.33
C ASN A 319 -7.92 -8.26 9.58
N ILE A 320 -6.59 -8.17 9.54
CA ILE A 320 -5.76 -9.37 9.65
C ILE A 320 -5.78 -9.94 11.08
N ARG A 321 -5.51 -11.23 11.22
CA ARG A 321 -5.42 -11.92 12.52
C ARG A 321 -4.02 -12.54 12.69
N PRO A 322 -3.46 -12.59 13.90
CA PRO A 322 -2.15 -13.20 14.13
C PRO A 322 -2.20 -14.70 13.87
N PHE A 323 -1.05 -15.30 13.56
CA PHE A 323 -0.90 -16.73 13.33
C PHE A 323 -1.71 -17.31 12.14
N ILE A 324 -2.20 -16.47 11.22
CA ILE A 324 -2.95 -16.91 10.03
C ILE A 324 -2.13 -16.67 8.76
N ILE A 325 -2.10 -17.66 7.88
CA ILE A 325 -1.58 -17.54 6.51
C ILE A 325 -2.76 -17.43 5.53
N VAL A 326 -2.68 -16.51 4.57
CA VAL A 326 -3.60 -16.45 3.42
C VAL A 326 -2.81 -16.77 2.16
N GLU A 327 -3.18 -17.85 1.48
CA GLU A 327 -2.42 -18.37 0.34
C GLU A 327 -3.31 -18.51 -0.90
N GLY A 328 -2.93 -17.84 -1.98
CA GLY A 328 -3.55 -18.01 -3.28
C GLY A 328 -3.09 -19.26 -4.02
N GLU A 329 -3.96 -19.77 -4.88
CA GLU A 329 -3.65 -20.84 -5.82
C GLU A 329 -2.50 -20.44 -6.76
N SER A 330 -2.50 -19.17 -7.19
CA SER A 330 -1.42 -18.59 -8.00
C SER A 330 -1.37 -17.07 -7.88
N ARG A 331 -0.15 -16.50 -7.97
CA ARG A 331 0.06 -15.05 -7.93
C ARG A 331 -0.78 -14.28 -8.94
N ASP A 332 -0.78 -14.75 -10.18
CA ASP A 332 -1.37 -14.01 -11.29
C ASP A 332 -2.89 -14.28 -11.41
N GLY A 333 -3.39 -15.38 -10.85
CA GLY A 333 -4.80 -15.76 -10.88
C GLY A 333 -5.60 -15.39 -9.63
N THR A 334 -4.96 -15.16 -8.49
CA THR A 334 -5.61 -14.74 -7.23
C THR A 334 -5.41 -13.25 -7.03
N ILE A 335 -6.47 -12.44 -7.18
CA ILE A 335 -6.37 -10.98 -7.22
C ILE A 335 -7.22 -10.35 -6.11
N LEU A 336 -6.60 -9.64 -5.18
CA LEU A 336 -7.28 -8.75 -4.24
C LEU A 336 -7.30 -7.33 -4.83
N ASP A 337 -8.49 -6.82 -5.13
CA ASP A 337 -8.70 -5.57 -5.83
C ASP A 337 -9.43 -4.56 -4.93
N GLY A 338 -8.85 -3.39 -4.75
CA GLY A 338 -9.45 -2.31 -3.95
C GLY A 338 -10.58 -1.55 -4.64
N ASP A 339 -10.91 -1.89 -5.89
CA ASP A 339 -11.92 -1.22 -6.72
C ASP A 339 -11.72 0.30 -6.85
N ARG A 340 -10.51 0.79 -6.52
CA ARG A 340 -10.17 2.22 -6.45
C ARG A 340 -11.13 3.02 -5.54
N ILE A 341 -11.62 2.41 -4.47
CA ILE A 341 -12.52 3.06 -3.50
C ILE A 341 -11.80 4.28 -2.87
N PRO A 342 -12.33 5.52 -2.96
CA PRO A 342 -11.58 6.72 -2.54
C PRO A 342 -11.19 6.75 -1.06
N TYR A 343 -12.05 6.26 -0.18
CA TYR A 343 -11.83 6.25 1.28
C TYR A 343 -11.19 4.95 1.79
N LEU A 344 -10.77 4.04 0.89
CA LEU A 344 -10.06 2.82 1.28
C LEU A 344 -8.58 3.13 1.44
N ALA A 345 -8.10 3.21 2.69
CA ALA A 345 -6.70 3.54 2.95
C ALA A 345 -5.71 2.46 2.50
N CYS A 346 -6.07 1.18 2.62
CA CYS A 346 -5.27 0.06 2.13
C CYS A 346 -6.07 -1.24 1.99
N LEU A 347 -5.52 -2.25 1.32
CA LEU A 347 -6.15 -3.57 1.21
C LEU A 347 -5.82 -4.43 2.44
N ILE A 348 -4.56 -4.36 2.88
CA ILE A 348 -4.05 -5.11 4.03
C ILE A 348 -3.57 -4.12 5.07
N LYS A 349 -4.12 -4.19 6.28
CA LYS A 349 -3.72 -3.35 7.41
C LYS A 349 -3.31 -4.21 8.60
N GLY A 350 -2.07 -4.04 9.05
CA GLY A 350 -1.58 -4.56 10.32
C GLY A 350 -1.49 -3.45 11.35
N ASN A 351 -2.27 -3.57 12.43
CA ASN A 351 -2.15 -2.77 13.65
C ASN A 351 -2.24 -3.72 14.87
N ASN A 352 -2.08 -3.21 16.09
CA ASN A 352 -2.39 -3.96 17.33
C ASN A 352 -1.46 -5.14 17.66
N ASN A 353 -0.16 -5.05 17.37
CA ASN A 353 0.81 -6.11 17.69
C ASN A 353 0.46 -7.48 17.09
N ILE A 354 -0.05 -7.49 15.85
CA ILE A 354 -0.40 -8.72 15.14
C ILE A 354 0.88 -9.35 14.63
N THR A 355 1.23 -10.53 15.15
CA THR A 355 2.46 -11.22 14.77
C THR A 355 2.18 -12.52 14.02
N ASP A 356 3.20 -13.07 13.38
CA ASP A 356 3.20 -14.44 12.87
C ASP A 356 2.19 -14.73 11.74
N PHE A 357 1.82 -13.73 10.94
CA PHE A 357 0.89 -13.86 9.82
C PHE A 357 1.60 -13.85 8.46
N GLY A 358 0.89 -14.20 7.38
CA GLY A 358 1.48 -14.12 6.05
C GLY A 358 0.49 -14.11 4.90
N PHE A 359 0.94 -13.57 3.77
CA PHE A 359 0.22 -13.56 2.51
C PHE A 359 1.09 -14.18 1.43
N LYS A 360 0.53 -15.10 0.65
CA LYS A 360 1.26 -15.85 -0.36
C LYS A 360 0.52 -15.91 -1.69
N LYS A 361 1.28 -15.89 -2.80
CA LYS A 361 0.80 -16.22 -4.15
C LYS A 361 -0.46 -15.45 -4.57
N MET A 362 -0.42 -14.12 -4.53
CA MET A 362 -1.54 -13.29 -4.98
C MET A 362 -1.09 -11.95 -5.56
N THR A 363 -2.00 -11.30 -6.28
CA THR A 363 -1.85 -9.94 -6.79
C THR A 363 -2.68 -8.97 -5.97
N LEU A 364 -2.09 -7.87 -5.53
CA LEU A 364 -2.75 -6.73 -4.90
C LEU A 364 -2.78 -5.57 -5.89
N ARG A 365 -3.96 -4.98 -6.13
CA ARG A 365 -4.11 -3.83 -7.04
C ARG A 365 -5.25 -2.89 -6.67
N GLY A 366 -5.38 -1.78 -7.41
CA GLY A 366 -6.57 -0.94 -7.31
C GLY A 366 -6.63 -0.11 -6.02
N GLY A 367 -5.47 0.34 -5.51
CA GLY A 367 -5.38 1.30 -4.40
C GLY A 367 -6.16 2.60 -4.65
N SER A 368 -6.55 3.27 -3.56
CA SER A 368 -7.47 4.42 -3.53
C SER A 368 -7.10 5.61 -4.44
N ILE A 369 -8.13 6.36 -4.85
CA ILE A 369 -8.07 7.61 -5.63
C ILE A 369 -7.72 8.78 -4.70
N PRO A 370 -6.93 9.77 -5.13
CA PRO A 370 -6.53 10.92 -4.32
C PRO A 370 -7.74 11.69 -3.76
N ASP A 371 -7.96 11.59 -2.45
CA ASP A 371 -8.71 12.62 -1.72
C ASP A 371 -7.72 13.57 -1.04
N TYR A 372 -7.88 14.85 -1.31
CA TYR A 372 -7.00 15.95 -0.87
C TYR A 372 -7.14 16.22 0.64
N ASP A 373 -8.22 15.75 1.27
CA ASP A 373 -8.54 16.02 2.68
C ASP A 373 -8.05 14.93 3.65
N LYS A 374 -6.76 15.03 3.98
CA LYS A 374 -6.12 14.65 5.27
C LYS A 374 -5.80 13.17 5.61
N TYR A 375 -4.59 13.02 6.18
CA TYR A 375 -4.01 11.93 7.01
C TYR A 375 -3.88 10.51 6.43
N TYR A 376 -4.66 10.10 5.43
CA TYR A 376 -4.58 8.73 4.90
C TYR A 376 -3.73 8.70 3.63
N ARG A 377 -2.46 8.35 3.80
CA ARG A 377 -1.60 7.92 2.69
C ARG A 377 -2.18 6.59 2.17
N SER A 378 -2.80 6.58 0.98
CA SER A 378 -3.33 5.35 0.36
C SER A 378 -2.21 4.42 -0.06
N GLN A 379 -2.33 3.12 0.24
CA GLN A 379 -1.29 2.09 0.03
C GLN A 379 -1.95 0.75 -0.30
N LEU A 380 -1.25 -0.24 -0.85
CA LEU A 380 -1.83 -1.59 -0.97
C LEU A 380 -1.72 -2.33 0.37
N ALA A 381 -0.60 -2.22 1.07
CA ALA A 381 -0.37 -2.85 2.36
C ALA A 381 0.33 -1.92 3.35
N ARG A 382 -0.16 -1.89 4.59
CA ARG A 382 0.34 -1.02 5.67
C ARG A 382 0.44 -1.79 6.99
N LEU A 383 1.66 -2.06 7.44
CA LEU A 383 1.97 -2.92 8.59
C LEU A 383 2.75 -2.11 9.65
N TYR A 384 2.08 -1.57 10.67
CA TYR A 384 2.73 -0.71 11.66
C TYR A 384 3.38 -1.46 12.82
N THR A 385 3.95 -0.69 13.76
CA THR A 385 4.60 -1.16 14.98
C THR A 385 3.89 -2.35 15.61
N GLY A 386 4.68 -3.40 15.87
CA GLY A 386 4.21 -4.66 16.45
C GLY A 386 3.74 -5.69 15.42
N CYS A 387 3.78 -5.37 14.12
CA CYS A 387 3.60 -6.37 13.07
C CYS A 387 4.89 -7.17 12.84
N ASP A 388 5.22 -8.09 13.74
CA ASP A 388 6.46 -8.87 13.67
C ASP A 388 6.26 -10.24 13.02
N ARG A 389 7.36 -10.80 12.48
CA ARG A 389 7.41 -12.13 11.88
C ARG A 389 6.38 -12.35 10.78
N PHE A 390 6.09 -11.31 10.00
CA PHE A 390 5.22 -11.46 8.84
C PHE A 390 5.99 -12.05 7.66
N GLU A 391 5.27 -12.79 6.81
CA GLU A 391 5.80 -13.29 5.53
C GLU A 391 4.94 -12.81 4.36
N LEU A 392 5.53 -12.01 3.47
CA LEU A 392 4.96 -11.69 2.16
C LEU A 392 5.75 -12.44 1.11
N ASP A 393 5.16 -13.47 0.52
CA ASP A 393 5.83 -14.36 -0.45
C ASP A 393 5.07 -14.40 -1.78
N SER A 394 5.77 -14.15 -2.88
CA SER A 394 5.19 -14.29 -4.22
C SER A 394 3.97 -13.38 -4.43
N ILE A 395 4.08 -12.13 -3.97
CA ILE A 395 3.04 -11.11 -4.09
C ILE A 395 3.35 -10.17 -5.26
N ALA A 396 2.35 -9.91 -6.10
CA ALA A 396 2.44 -8.85 -7.11
C ALA A 396 1.69 -7.61 -6.64
N PHE A 397 2.41 -6.52 -6.38
CA PHE A 397 1.88 -5.19 -6.11
C PHE A 397 1.83 -4.39 -7.41
N VAL A 398 0.65 -4.27 -8.00
CA VAL A 398 0.50 -3.73 -9.36
C VAL A 398 -0.62 -2.71 -9.49
N ASP A 399 -0.49 -1.80 -10.46
CA ASP A 399 -1.54 -0.83 -10.84
C ASP A 399 -2.21 -0.16 -9.62
N SER A 400 -1.37 0.35 -8.70
CA SER A 400 -1.81 1.09 -7.53
C SER A 400 -1.48 2.57 -7.66
N TYR A 401 -2.34 3.41 -7.09
CA TYR A 401 -2.08 4.82 -6.86
C TYR A 401 -1.92 5.07 -5.36
N ALA A 402 -0.83 5.69 -4.97
CA ALA A 402 -0.51 6.08 -3.60
C ALA A 402 -0.23 7.59 -3.60
N PHE A 403 -1.04 8.36 -2.88
CA PHE A 403 -0.94 9.82 -2.87
C PHE A 403 0.33 10.32 -2.14
N ASP A 404 1.03 11.29 -2.72
CA ASP A 404 2.23 11.92 -2.12
C ASP A 404 3.35 10.90 -1.82
N ALA A 405 4.15 11.11 -0.75
CA ALA A 405 5.21 10.22 -0.28
C ALA A 405 4.70 8.89 0.34
N ALA A 406 3.55 8.37 -0.12
CA ALA A 406 3.02 7.08 0.32
C ALA A 406 3.72 5.92 -0.39
N GLY A 407 4.01 4.84 0.35
CA GLY A 407 4.57 3.61 -0.20
C GLY A 407 3.49 2.62 -0.62
N VAL A 408 3.71 1.82 -1.66
CA VAL A 408 2.79 0.72 -2.06
C VAL A 408 2.70 -0.33 -0.95
N LEU A 409 3.84 -0.73 -0.41
CA LEU A 409 4.00 -1.49 0.83
C LEU A 409 4.70 -0.60 1.86
N THR A 410 4.12 -0.47 3.05
CA THR A 410 4.77 0.22 4.17
C THR A 410 4.82 -0.67 5.38
N TYR A 411 5.97 -0.78 6.03
CA TYR A 411 6.09 -1.47 7.31
C TYR A 411 7.06 -0.79 8.29
N TYR A 412 6.73 -0.77 9.58
CA TYR A 412 7.48 -0.04 10.61
C TYR A 412 7.72 -0.90 11.84
N GLN A 413 8.95 -0.90 12.36
CA GLN A 413 9.33 -1.65 13.57
C GLN A 413 8.84 -3.11 13.54
N ALA A 414 8.98 -3.74 12.37
CA ALA A 414 8.55 -5.10 12.10
C ALA A 414 9.75 -6.04 12.19
N ASP A 415 9.93 -6.66 13.36
CA ASP A 415 11.06 -7.54 13.60
C ASP A 415 10.92 -8.87 12.85
N SER A 416 12.03 -9.40 12.34
CA SER A 416 12.12 -10.73 11.72
C SER A 416 11.11 -10.94 10.59
N SER A 417 10.77 -9.88 9.87
CA SER A 417 9.76 -9.90 8.82
C SER A 417 10.40 -10.01 7.43
N VAL A 418 9.75 -10.75 6.54
CA VAL A 418 10.33 -11.14 5.25
C VAL A 418 9.41 -10.75 4.10
N VAL A 419 9.96 -10.01 3.15
CA VAL A 419 9.36 -9.75 1.83
C VAL A 419 10.18 -10.51 0.80
N LYS A 420 9.59 -11.51 0.13
CA LYS A 420 10.31 -12.34 -0.85
C LYS A 420 9.52 -12.70 -2.10
N ASN A 421 10.23 -12.90 -3.21
CA ASN A 421 9.64 -13.30 -4.50
C ASN A 421 8.57 -12.31 -5.02
N CYS A 422 8.64 -11.05 -4.60
CA CYS A 422 7.60 -10.06 -4.86
C CYS A 422 7.86 -9.24 -6.14
N LEU A 423 6.80 -8.85 -6.82
CA LEU A 423 6.82 -7.96 -7.98
C LEU A 423 6.17 -6.63 -7.63
N PHE A 424 6.87 -5.52 -7.84
CA PHE A 424 6.34 -4.16 -7.76
C PHE A 424 6.37 -3.57 -9.17
N LYS A 425 5.18 -3.40 -9.77
CA LYS A 425 5.07 -3.03 -11.19
C LYS A 425 3.96 -2.01 -11.44
N ASP A 426 4.24 -1.01 -12.28
CA ASP A 426 3.24 -0.04 -12.77
C ASP A 426 2.50 0.70 -11.64
N ASN A 427 3.18 1.01 -10.54
CA ASN A 427 2.59 1.76 -9.43
C ASN A 427 2.91 3.25 -9.54
N VAL A 428 2.00 4.09 -9.06
CA VAL A 428 2.15 5.54 -8.97
C VAL A 428 2.18 5.96 -7.50
N GLY A 429 3.19 6.71 -7.07
CA GLY A 429 3.26 7.24 -5.71
C GLY A 429 4.67 7.57 -5.24
N GLY A 430 4.84 7.67 -3.92
CA GLY A 430 6.10 8.07 -3.30
C GLY A 430 7.17 6.98 -3.32
N HIS A 431 6.77 5.73 -3.03
CA HIS A 431 7.69 4.61 -2.81
C HIS A 431 7.07 3.26 -3.19
N SER A 432 7.86 2.26 -3.60
CA SER A 432 7.35 0.87 -3.66
C SER A 432 7.32 0.26 -2.27
N ILE A 433 8.46 0.32 -1.57
CA ILE A 433 8.58 -0.08 -0.17
C ILE A 433 8.99 1.14 0.65
N ARG A 434 8.26 1.39 1.74
CA ARG A 434 8.65 2.34 2.77
C ARG A 434 8.81 1.62 4.08
N THR A 435 9.97 1.77 4.70
CA THR A 435 10.28 1.09 5.93
C THR A 435 11.05 1.95 6.92
N ALA A 436 10.95 1.64 8.20
CA ALA A 436 11.91 2.09 9.20
C ALA A 436 11.86 1.17 10.42
N SER A 437 13.03 0.79 10.90
CA SER A 437 13.20 0.04 12.13
C SER A 437 14.33 0.64 12.95
N ASP A 438 14.28 0.50 14.28
CA ASP A 438 15.32 1.02 15.16
C ASP A 438 16.04 -0.09 15.92
N GLY A 439 17.24 0.23 16.42
CA GLY A 439 18.03 -0.70 17.23
C GLY A 439 18.54 -1.89 16.44
N ASN A 440 18.34 -3.11 16.96
CA ASN A 440 18.89 -4.34 16.38
C ASN A 440 17.94 -5.05 15.40
N ILE A 441 16.86 -4.39 14.98
CA ILE A 441 15.89 -4.98 14.06
C ILE A 441 16.51 -5.11 12.66
N VAL A 442 16.30 -6.28 12.03
CA VAL A 442 16.77 -6.60 10.68
C VAL A 442 15.59 -6.84 9.75
N GLN A 443 15.65 -6.26 8.56
CA GLN A 443 14.61 -6.37 7.54
C GLN A 443 15.15 -7.05 6.29
N PHE A 444 14.40 -8.01 5.76
CA PHE A 444 14.81 -8.82 4.61
C PHE A 444 13.91 -8.58 3.40
N ILE A 445 14.51 -8.17 2.28
CA ILE A 445 13.86 -8.00 0.99
C ILE A 445 14.61 -8.85 -0.04
N ASN A 446 14.06 -10.02 -0.37
CA ASN A 446 14.78 -11.03 -1.13
C ASN A 446 14.07 -11.36 -2.43
N ASN A 447 14.83 -11.52 -3.51
CA ASN A 447 14.29 -12.01 -4.78
C ASN A 447 13.12 -11.16 -5.33
N CYS A 448 13.23 -9.83 -5.26
CA CYS A 448 12.15 -8.92 -5.63
C CYS A 448 12.44 -8.19 -6.95
N ILE A 449 11.39 -7.87 -7.69
CA ILE A 449 11.45 -7.10 -8.94
C ILE A 449 10.74 -5.78 -8.75
N PHE A 450 11.40 -4.68 -9.11
CA PHE A 450 10.84 -3.34 -9.11
C PHE A 450 10.93 -2.74 -10.51
N THR A 451 9.79 -2.44 -11.13
CA THR A 451 9.76 -1.87 -12.47
C THR A 451 8.63 -0.88 -12.68
N ASN A 452 8.90 0.12 -13.54
CA ASN A 452 7.95 1.15 -13.90
C ASN A 452 7.24 1.81 -12.71
N GLN A 453 7.97 2.08 -11.64
CA GLN A 453 7.47 2.79 -10.45
C GLN A 453 7.50 4.29 -10.73
N GLN A 454 6.34 4.91 -10.81
CA GLN A 454 6.14 6.30 -11.21
C GLN A 454 5.94 7.20 -9.99
N PRO A 455 6.51 8.41 -9.96
CA PRO A 455 6.18 9.40 -8.94
C PRO A 455 4.73 9.89 -9.10
N ASP A 456 4.10 10.28 -8.00
CA ASP A 456 2.85 11.06 -8.06
C ASP A 456 3.15 12.47 -8.63
N GLU A 457 2.63 12.76 -9.82
CA GLU A 457 2.83 14.06 -10.47
C GLU A 457 1.90 15.16 -9.96
N ASN A 458 0.87 14.81 -9.17
CA ASN A 458 -0.12 15.71 -8.59
C ASN A 458 0.31 16.28 -7.22
N VAL A 459 1.50 15.90 -6.73
CA VAL A 459 2.06 16.41 -5.47
C VAL A 459 2.16 17.94 -5.50
N PRO A 460 1.70 18.66 -4.45
CA PRO A 460 1.77 20.11 -4.39
C PRO A 460 3.21 20.64 -4.63
N PRO A 461 3.39 21.82 -5.25
CA PRO A 461 4.72 22.34 -5.63
C PRO A 461 5.72 22.52 -4.46
N ASN A 462 5.24 22.52 -3.22
CA ASN A 462 6.04 22.66 -2.01
C ASN A 462 6.44 21.31 -1.37
N ARG A 463 6.08 20.18 -1.98
CA ARG A 463 6.46 18.84 -1.53
C ARG A 463 7.32 18.17 -2.60
N LEU A 464 8.29 17.37 -2.14
CA LEU A 464 9.19 16.64 -3.04
C LEU A 464 8.41 15.53 -3.75
N LYS A 465 8.58 15.45 -5.07
CA LYS A 465 8.09 14.32 -5.86
C LYS A 465 9.04 13.14 -5.63
N MET A 466 8.64 12.21 -4.78
CA MET A 466 9.43 11.03 -4.45
C MET A 466 8.97 9.86 -5.34
N GLY A 467 9.91 9.05 -5.85
CA GLY A 467 9.63 7.88 -6.71
C GLY A 467 10.58 6.71 -6.38
N LYS A 468 10.79 6.44 -5.09
CA LYS A 468 11.85 5.53 -4.61
C LYS A 468 11.44 4.06 -4.69
N ALA A 469 12.40 3.18 -4.97
CA ALA A 469 12.16 1.74 -4.87
C ALA A 469 11.93 1.32 -3.42
N ILE A 470 12.89 1.68 -2.57
CA ILE A 470 12.92 1.40 -1.15
C ILE A 470 13.31 2.71 -0.46
N ASP A 471 12.52 3.12 0.51
CA ASP A 471 12.80 4.25 1.41
C ASP A 471 12.90 3.74 2.84
N ASP A 472 14.12 3.66 3.35
CA ASP A 472 14.43 3.23 4.71
C ASP A 472 14.81 4.43 5.57
N GLY A 473 14.02 4.70 6.60
CA GLY A 473 14.19 5.84 7.51
C GLY A 473 14.63 5.47 8.93
N GLY A 474 15.13 4.26 9.15
CA GLY A 474 15.44 3.73 10.49
C GLY A 474 16.93 3.54 10.82
N THR A 475 17.23 3.43 12.12
CA THR A 475 18.57 3.13 12.65
C THR A 475 18.95 1.64 12.59
N GLY A 476 18.01 0.74 12.27
CA GLY A 476 18.22 -0.71 12.17
C GLY A 476 18.92 -1.15 10.88
N MET A 477 18.88 -2.44 10.54
CA MET A 477 19.57 -2.98 9.36
C MET A 477 18.59 -3.44 8.28
N THR A 478 18.87 -3.10 7.03
CA THR A 478 18.08 -3.57 5.87
C THR A 478 18.95 -4.35 4.90
N ILE A 479 18.56 -5.59 4.62
CA ILE A 479 19.26 -6.51 3.73
C ILE A 479 18.38 -6.75 2.50
N VAL A 480 18.93 -6.45 1.33
CA VAL A 480 18.28 -6.62 0.02
C VAL A 480 19.12 -7.57 -0.82
N GLN A 481 18.52 -8.68 -1.24
CA GLN A 481 19.26 -9.75 -1.95
C GLN A 481 18.57 -10.15 -3.25
N ASN A 482 19.34 -10.57 -4.25
CA ASN A 482 18.87 -11.17 -5.50
C ASN A 482 17.75 -10.37 -6.19
N SER A 483 17.81 -9.03 -6.12
CA SER A 483 16.69 -8.18 -6.53
C SER A 483 17.03 -7.36 -7.77
N LEU A 484 16.04 -7.19 -8.65
CA LEU A 484 16.16 -6.46 -9.91
C LEU A 484 15.35 -5.17 -9.85
N PHE A 485 16.00 -4.06 -10.15
CA PHE A 485 15.37 -2.75 -10.26
C PHE A 485 15.60 -2.24 -11.67
N TYR A 486 14.53 -2.06 -12.45
CA TYR A 486 14.69 -1.60 -13.82
C TYR A 486 13.56 -0.75 -14.40
N LYS A 487 13.93 0.18 -15.29
CA LYS A 487 12.98 1.07 -15.99
C LYS A 487 12.08 1.86 -15.06
N ASN A 488 12.64 2.32 -13.94
CA ASN A 488 11.89 3.11 -12.99
C ASN A 488 12.26 4.59 -13.09
N PRO A 489 11.29 5.47 -13.37
CA PRO A 489 11.52 6.90 -13.41
C PRO A 489 11.52 7.50 -12.00
N ARG A 490 12.53 8.32 -11.73
CA ARG A 490 12.83 8.92 -10.41
C ARG A 490 13.17 7.91 -9.31
N MET A 491 13.85 6.84 -9.68
CA MET A 491 14.16 5.74 -8.79
C MET A 491 15.56 5.82 -8.21
N GLY A 492 15.60 5.78 -6.88
CA GLY A 492 16.75 5.30 -6.15
C GLY A 492 16.32 4.50 -4.94
N VAL A 493 17.19 3.62 -4.44
CA VAL A 493 17.09 3.15 -3.06
C VAL A 493 17.57 4.29 -2.18
N SER A 494 16.80 4.65 -1.17
CA SER A 494 17.09 5.79 -0.32
C SER A 494 17.12 5.39 1.12
N ARG A 495 18.24 5.66 1.79
CA ARG A 495 18.41 5.45 3.22
C ARG A 495 18.65 6.76 3.94
N TRP A 496 18.00 6.93 5.08
CA TRP A 496 18.10 8.08 5.98
C TRP A 496 18.08 7.57 7.43
N ALA A 497 18.78 8.27 8.34
CA ALA A 497 18.77 8.01 9.79
C ALA A 497 19.67 6.88 10.32
N TYR A 498 20.96 6.89 9.96
CA TYR A 498 22.05 6.33 10.78
C TYR A 498 22.20 4.80 10.86
N GLY A 499 21.45 4.00 10.09
CA GLY A 499 21.65 2.53 10.06
C GLY A 499 22.43 2.02 8.84
N ASP A 500 22.52 0.69 8.70
CA ASP A 500 23.26 -0.02 7.65
C ASP A 500 22.34 -0.71 6.62
N SER A 501 22.56 -0.46 5.32
CA SER A 501 21.93 -1.19 4.21
C SER A 501 22.93 -2.08 3.48
N TYR A 502 22.51 -3.31 3.16
CA TYR A 502 23.28 -4.27 2.37
C TYR A 502 22.52 -4.65 1.11
N PHE A 503 23.09 -4.38 -0.05
CA PHE A 503 22.64 -4.86 -1.36
C PHE A 503 23.58 -5.97 -1.79
N ILE A 504 23.06 -7.18 -1.91
CA ILE A 504 23.82 -8.37 -2.27
C ILE A 504 23.22 -8.93 -3.56
N ASN A 505 24.04 -9.15 -4.59
CA ASN A 505 23.59 -9.76 -5.84
C ASN A 505 22.37 -9.04 -6.46
N CYS A 506 22.39 -7.71 -6.46
CA CYS A 506 21.30 -6.91 -7.03
C CYS A 506 21.69 -6.38 -8.42
N THR A 507 20.71 -6.31 -9.33
CA THR A 507 20.89 -5.67 -10.64
C THR A 507 20.06 -4.40 -10.71
N PHE A 508 20.69 -3.34 -11.19
CA PHE A 508 20.15 -2.01 -11.28
C PHE A 508 20.37 -1.48 -12.70
N ALA A 509 19.29 -1.39 -13.48
CA ALA A 509 19.41 -1.07 -14.90
C ALA A 509 18.31 -0.15 -15.43
N ASP A 510 18.66 0.81 -16.28
CA ASP A 510 17.71 1.71 -16.97
C ASP A 510 16.76 2.49 -16.04
N ASN A 511 17.22 2.81 -14.84
CA ASN A 511 16.51 3.64 -13.89
C ASN A 511 16.99 5.09 -14.02
N SER A 512 16.15 6.07 -13.67
CA SER A 512 16.55 7.48 -13.71
C SER A 512 16.20 8.19 -12.40
N TRP A 513 16.99 9.18 -11.96
CA TRP A 513 16.67 10.12 -10.87
C TRP A 513 16.84 11.55 -11.39
N TYR A 514 16.21 12.56 -10.77
CA TYR A 514 16.22 13.99 -11.14
C TYR A 514 17.35 14.41 -12.11
N ASP A 515 16.99 15.00 -13.27
CA ASP A 515 17.92 15.37 -14.35
C ASP A 515 18.77 14.23 -14.94
N ASN A 516 18.32 12.96 -14.83
CA ASN A 516 18.96 11.73 -15.34
C ASN A 516 20.27 11.31 -14.63
N LYS A 517 20.40 11.51 -13.30
CA LYS A 517 21.72 11.51 -12.63
C LYS A 517 22.01 10.45 -11.56
N THR A 518 21.07 9.63 -11.07
CA THR A 518 21.35 8.83 -9.85
C THR A 518 20.51 7.56 -9.72
N PHE A 519 21.05 6.55 -9.02
CA PHE A 519 20.40 5.26 -8.77
C PHE A 519 20.39 4.80 -7.28
N ILE A 520 21.38 5.13 -6.45
CA ILE A 520 21.39 4.76 -5.01
C ILE A 520 21.66 6.01 -4.18
N TYR A 521 20.66 6.48 -3.45
CA TYR A 521 20.80 7.63 -2.57
C TYR A 521 21.10 7.14 -1.13
N THR A 522 22.25 7.54 -0.58
CA THR A 522 22.61 7.25 0.81
C THR A 522 22.82 8.55 1.56
N GLY A 523 21.90 8.95 2.45
CA GLY A 523 22.04 10.16 3.26
C GLY A 523 22.11 9.86 4.75
N ASP A 524 23.15 10.34 5.44
CA ASP A 524 23.38 10.13 6.88
C ASP A 524 23.34 8.63 7.28
N ALA A 525 23.86 7.74 6.43
CA ALA A 525 23.77 6.29 6.62
C ALA A 525 24.95 5.53 5.97
N ASN A 526 25.04 4.22 6.23
CA ASN A 526 25.98 3.33 5.56
C ASN A 526 25.26 2.46 4.54
N THR A 527 25.80 2.37 3.34
CA THR A 527 25.30 1.50 2.27
C THR A 527 26.43 0.65 1.74
N HIS A 528 26.17 -0.65 1.59
CA HIS A 528 27.13 -1.63 1.13
C HIS A 528 26.58 -2.37 -0.09
N LEU A 529 27.39 -2.46 -1.14
CA LEU A 529 27.10 -3.22 -2.35
C LEU A 529 28.10 -4.37 -2.45
N TYR A 530 27.59 -5.60 -2.60
CA TYR A 530 28.39 -6.78 -2.88
C TYR A 530 27.78 -7.52 -4.08
N ASN A 531 28.61 -7.92 -5.03
CA ASN A 531 28.17 -8.71 -6.19
C ASN A 531 27.06 -8.02 -7.00
N CYS A 532 27.00 -6.69 -7.02
CA CYS A 532 25.93 -5.95 -7.68
C CYS A 532 26.31 -5.56 -9.11
N ILE A 533 25.31 -5.35 -9.97
CA ILE A 533 25.48 -4.69 -11.27
C ILE A 533 24.70 -3.39 -11.26
N ALA A 534 25.36 -2.26 -11.52
CA ALA A 534 24.73 -0.98 -11.78
C ALA A 534 25.16 -0.45 -13.15
N TRP A 535 24.21 -0.44 -14.09
CA TRP A 535 24.49 -0.14 -15.49
C TRP A 535 23.30 0.50 -16.17
N ASN A 536 23.46 1.70 -16.74
CA ASN A 536 22.36 2.53 -17.20
C ASN A 536 22.49 2.93 -18.68
N LEU A 537 21.38 3.33 -19.29
CA LEU A 537 21.40 3.92 -20.63
C LEU A 537 21.68 5.44 -20.63
N TYR A 538 21.75 6.09 -19.46
CA TYR A 538 21.90 7.55 -19.29
C TYR A 538 23.16 7.95 -18.49
N ASP A 539 23.60 9.22 -18.65
CA ASP A 539 24.95 9.76 -18.34
C ASP A 539 25.53 9.58 -16.92
N VAL A 540 24.76 9.10 -15.92
CA VAL A 540 25.28 8.84 -14.56
C VAL A 540 24.60 7.60 -13.91
N PRO A 541 25.33 6.47 -13.75
CA PRO A 541 24.77 5.22 -13.24
C PRO A 541 24.68 5.14 -11.70
N ILE A 542 25.54 5.85 -10.95
CA ILE A 542 25.50 5.93 -9.47
C ILE A 542 25.82 7.36 -9.00
N ALA A 543 25.11 7.86 -7.99
CA ALA A 543 25.52 9.06 -7.25
C ALA A 543 25.20 8.89 -5.76
N ILE A 544 26.07 9.38 -4.89
CA ILE A 544 25.92 9.44 -3.43
C ILE A 544 25.77 10.91 -3.02
N ASP A 545 24.95 11.19 -2.00
CA ASP A 545 24.73 12.56 -1.52
C ASP A 545 24.66 12.64 0.01
N ALA A 546 24.98 13.79 0.59
CA ALA A 546 24.88 13.97 2.04
C ALA A 546 23.42 14.26 2.42
N GLY A 547 22.94 13.64 3.51
CA GLY A 547 21.57 13.79 3.96
C GLY A 547 21.15 15.24 4.25
N GLU A 548 19.88 15.55 3.96
CA GLU A 548 19.27 16.87 4.07
C GLU A 548 19.08 17.37 5.51
N TRP A 549 19.13 16.50 6.54
CA TRP A 549 18.38 16.80 7.77
C TRP A 549 19.17 17.36 8.95
N GLN A 550 20.44 17.04 9.23
CA GLN A 550 21.10 17.62 10.44
C GLN A 550 22.60 17.96 10.38
N LYS A 551 23.36 17.74 9.29
CA LYS A 551 24.81 18.04 9.24
C LYS A 551 25.61 17.49 10.45
N MET A 552 25.23 16.32 10.97
CA MET A 552 25.86 15.73 12.15
C MET A 552 26.63 14.43 11.84
N TYR A 553 26.42 13.80 10.68
CA TYR A 553 26.94 12.46 10.38
C TYR A 553 27.34 12.29 8.91
N HIS A 554 28.21 11.31 8.66
CA HIS A 554 28.76 11.02 7.34
C HIS A 554 27.89 10.01 6.60
N SER A 555 27.78 10.17 5.28
CA SER A 555 27.16 9.20 4.37
C SER A 555 28.26 8.34 3.74
N ASN A 556 28.18 7.02 3.89
CA ASN A 556 29.21 6.10 3.43
C ASN A 556 28.64 5.10 2.40
N LEU A 557 29.23 5.06 1.21
CA LEU A 557 28.97 4.06 0.18
C LEU A 557 30.18 3.15 0.05
N ASN A 558 29.98 1.85 0.26
CA ASN A 558 31.04 0.85 0.20
C ASN A 558 30.70 -0.16 -0.89
N ILE A 559 31.58 -0.34 -1.87
CA ILE A 559 31.32 -1.17 -3.05
C ILE A 559 32.41 -2.23 -3.16
N TYR A 560 31.99 -3.50 -3.26
CA TYR A 560 32.85 -4.67 -3.34
C TYR A 560 32.36 -5.60 -4.45
N ASN A 561 33.29 -6.21 -5.19
CA ASN A 561 33.01 -7.24 -6.21
C ASN A 561 31.77 -6.91 -7.07
N SER A 562 31.65 -5.66 -7.50
CA SER A 562 30.47 -5.18 -8.23
C SER A 562 30.88 -4.56 -9.57
N LEU A 563 29.96 -4.60 -10.53
CA LEU A 563 30.10 -3.94 -11.81
C LEU A 563 29.43 -2.56 -11.76
N ILE A 564 30.21 -1.50 -11.95
CA ILE A 564 29.72 -0.12 -11.98
C ILE A 564 30.10 0.52 -13.31
N GLU A 565 29.11 0.91 -14.11
CA GLU A 565 29.34 1.62 -15.37
C GLU A 565 30.16 2.90 -15.15
N GLY A 566 31.29 3.05 -15.85
CA GLY A 566 32.18 4.20 -15.72
C GLY A 566 33.04 4.20 -14.44
N GLY A 567 33.02 3.11 -13.67
CA GLY A 567 33.90 2.90 -12.53
C GLY A 567 33.70 3.90 -11.39
N GLU A 568 34.72 4.07 -10.54
CA GLU A 568 34.69 5.00 -9.40
C GLU A 568 34.44 6.46 -9.81
N GLU A 569 35.00 6.88 -10.96
CA GLU A 569 34.88 8.26 -11.46
C GLU A 569 33.44 8.64 -11.86
N SER A 570 32.60 7.65 -12.16
CA SER A 570 31.18 7.86 -12.47
C SER A 570 30.34 8.18 -11.23
N ILE A 571 30.85 7.89 -10.03
CA ILE A 571 30.13 8.06 -8.77
C ILE A 571 30.12 9.54 -8.41
N SER A 572 28.97 10.18 -8.62
CA SER A 572 28.83 11.59 -8.25
C SER A 572 28.71 11.74 -6.73
N THR A 573 29.52 12.62 -6.13
CA THR A 573 29.46 13.00 -4.72
C THR A 573 28.95 14.44 -4.60
N GLY A 574 27.88 14.68 -3.82
CA GLY A 574 27.45 16.02 -3.42
C GLY A 574 26.88 16.93 -4.51
N SER A 575 26.23 16.37 -5.54
CA SER A 575 25.74 17.15 -6.70
C SER A 575 24.21 17.27 -6.82
N SER A 576 23.40 16.68 -5.92
CA SER A 576 21.94 16.60 -6.10
C SER A 576 21.05 17.18 -5.00
N CYS A 577 21.57 17.61 -3.84
CA CYS A 577 20.77 18.40 -2.90
C CYS A 577 21.49 19.62 -2.31
N TRP A 578 21.02 20.80 -2.73
CA TRP A 578 20.94 22.10 -2.04
C TRP A 578 22.22 22.74 -1.44
N HIS A 579 23.28 22.01 -1.12
CA HIS A 579 24.48 22.45 -0.40
C HIS A 579 25.76 21.83 -1.00
N ASP A 580 26.78 22.65 -1.24
CA ASP A 580 28.03 22.34 -1.96
C ASP A 580 29.10 21.61 -1.08
N ASP A 581 28.71 20.84 -0.06
CA ASP A 581 29.65 20.31 0.94
C ASP A 581 29.96 18.81 0.76
N THR A 582 30.92 18.49 -0.12
CA THR A 582 31.47 17.13 -0.35
C THR A 582 32.18 16.49 0.85
N LEU A 583 32.38 17.23 1.95
CA LEU A 583 33.07 16.79 3.18
C LEU A 583 32.34 15.67 3.95
N TRP A 584 31.07 15.41 3.63
CA TRP A 584 30.19 14.52 4.39
C TRP A 584 29.80 13.23 3.63
N CYS A 585 30.32 13.05 2.41
CA CYS A 585 30.14 11.84 1.61
C CYS A 585 31.47 11.08 1.49
N HIS A 586 31.48 9.79 1.79
CA HIS A 586 32.64 8.91 1.63
C HIS A 586 32.28 7.75 0.72
N VAL A 587 33.10 7.55 -0.31
CA VAL A 587 33.01 6.40 -1.21
C VAL A 587 34.21 5.52 -0.96
N TYR A 588 33.96 4.25 -0.66
CA TYR A 588 34.96 3.20 -0.64
C TYR A 588 34.72 2.30 -1.85
N TYR A 589 35.60 2.40 -2.85
CA TYR A 589 35.57 1.62 -4.07
C TYR A 589 36.69 0.58 -4.04
N ASP A 590 36.36 -0.67 -3.70
CA ASP A 590 37.36 -1.73 -3.64
C ASP A 590 37.93 -2.08 -5.03
N SER A 591 39.19 -2.51 -5.06
CA SER A 591 39.88 -2.90 -6.31
C SER A 591 39.28 -4.14 -7.02
N THR A 592 38.40 -4.87 -6.34
CA THR A 592 37.65 -6.03 -6.91
C THR A 592 36.49 -5.63 -7.80
N ASN A 593 36.09 -4.35 -7.81
CA ASN A 593 35.03 -3.87 -8.69
C ASN A 593 35.51 -3.78 -10.13
N ILE A 594 34.58 -3.89 -11.07
CA ILE A 594 34.84 -3.88 -12.52
C ILE A 594 34.00 -2.82 -13.22
N ASP A 595 34.55 -2.28 -14.30
CA ASP A 595 33.85 -1.39 -15.23
C ASP A 595 34.00 -1.97 -16.64
N ALA A 596 32.97 -2.71 -17.07
CA ALA A 596 32.90 -3.37 -18.35
C ALA A 596 31.43 -3.55 -18.75
N ASP A 597 31.15 -3.78 -20.04
CA ASP A 597 29.79 -4.08 -20.48
C ASP A 597 29.30 -5.40 -19.81
N PRO A 598 28.21 -5.39 -19.02
CA PRO A 598 27.68 -6.59 -18.37
C PRO A 598 27.10 -7.60 -19.37
N MET A 599 26.96 -7.22 -20.64
CA MET A 599 26.40 -8.05 -21.71
C MET A 599 24.98 -8.53 -21.39
N PHE A 600 24.11 -7.59 -20.99
CA PHE A 600 22.72 -7.92 -20.69
C PHE A 600 21.96 -8.46 -21.91
N LEU A 601 21.12 -9.45 -21.65
CA LEU A 601 20.08 -9.93 -22.53
C LEU A 601 18.80 -9.12 -22.29
N GLY A 602 18.20 -8.63 -23.38
CA GLY A 602 17.05 -7.73 -23.34
C GLY A 602 15.68 -8.41 -23.55
N MET A 603 15.61 -9.74 -23.58
CA MET A 603 14.42 -10.45 -24.05
C MET A 603 13.79 -11.36 -22.96
N TRP A 604 12.45 -11.45 -22.95
CA TRP A 604 11.62 -12.43 -22.22
C TRP A 604 11.42 -12.21 -20.71
N ASP A 605 11.03 -13.27 -19.98
CA ASP A 605 10.58 -13.26 -18.57
C ASP A 605 11.68 -12.91 -17.56
N HIS A 606 12.95 -12.85 -18.00
CA HIS A 606 14.13 -12.55 -17.19
C HIS A 606 14.96 -11.39 -17.78
N PRO A 607 14.45 -10.15 -17.70
CA PRO A 607 15.14 -8.99 -18.26
C PRO A 607 16.47 -8.73 -17.54
N TYR A 608 17.52 -8.34 -18.26
CA TYR A 608 18.87 -8.04 -17.75
C TYR A 608 19.61 -9.24 -17.16
N MET A 609 19.23 -10.46 -17.55
CA MET A 609 20.11 -11.62 -17.41
C MET A 609 21.40 -11.39 -18.21
N ILE A 610 22.54 -11.83 -17.71
CA ILE A 610 23.83 -11.68 -18.40
C ILE A 610 23.99 -12.74 -19.52
N ALA A 611 24.72 -12.41 -20.58
CA ALA A 611 24.99 -13.30 -21.71
C ALA A 611 26.29 -14.11 -21.55
N ASP A 612 26.48 -15.11 -22.42
CA ASP A 612 27.75 -15.86 -22.50
C ASP A 612 28.94 -14.93 -22.78
N GLY A 613 30.02 -15.12 -22.04
CA GLY A 613 31.21 -14.27 -22.07
C GLY A 613 31.10 -12.95 -21.28
N SER A 614 30.01 -12.74 -20.54
CA SER A 614 29.88 -11.59 -19.64
C SER A 614 31.03 -11.53 -18.62
N PRO A 615 31.59 -10.34 -18.33
CA PRO A 615 32.61 -10.17 -17.30
C PRO A 615 32.06 -10.38 -15.88
N CYS A 616 30.75 -10.49 -15.70
CA CYS A 616 30.08 -10.74 -14.42
C CYS A 616 30.10 -12.22 -14.00
N ILE A 617 30.40 -13.13 -14.93
CA ILE A 617 30.38 -14.57 -14.69
C ILE A 617 31.52 -14.96 -13.74
N ASP A 618 31.19 -15.70 -12.68
CA ASP A 618 32.08 -16.17 -11.62
C ASP A 618 32.91 -15.05 -10.94
N ALA A 619 32.48 -13.80 -11.10
CA ALA A 619 33.25 -12.62 -10.68
C ALA A 619 32.83 -12.08 -9.30
N GLY A 620 31.71 -12.57 -8.76
CA GLY A 620 31.27 -12.25 -7.41
C GLY A 620 32.11 -12.94 -6.32
N THR A 621 31.92 -12.50 -5.08
CA THR A 621 32.59 -13.04 -3.90
C THR A 621 31.62 -13.78 -2.98
N LEU A 622 32.08 -14.92 -2.46
CA LEU A 622 31.48 -15.62 -1.33
C LEU A 622 32.28 -15.41 -0.05
N ALA A 623 33.60 -15.22 -0.16
CA ALA A 623 34.51 -15.17 0.98
C ALA A 623 34.56 -13.81 1.70
N ASN A 624 34.17 -12.73 1.00
CA ASN A 624 34.19 -11.37 1.56
C ASN A 624 32.80 -10.84 1.93
N LEU A 625 31.76 -11.69 1.86
CA LEU A 625 30.45 -11.33 2.36
C LEU A 625 30.50 -11.22 3.89
N PRO A 626 29.75 -10.30 4.51
CA PRO A 626 29.62 -10.27 5.97
C PRO A 626 29.08 -11.61 6.50
N ASP A 627 29.65 -12.11 7.61
CA ASP A 627 29.33 -13.45 8.16
C ASP A 627 27.84 -13.68 8.49
N PHE A 628 27.06 -12.61 8.64
CA PHE A 628 25.61 -12.66 8.92
C PHE A 628 24.74 -12.69 7.66
N ILE A 629 25.33 -12.59 6.46
CA ILE A 629 24.61 -12.68 5.20
C ILE A 629 24.41 -14.15 4.84
N GLU A 630 23.15 -14.59 4.86
CA GLU A 630 22.74 -15.87 4.30
C GLU A 630 22.18 -15.64 2.89
N LEU A 631 22.80 -16.26 1.88
CA LEU A 631 22.33 -16.13 0.49
C LEU A 631 21.07 -16.97 0.25
N PRO A 632 20.13 -16.51 -0.59
CA PRO A 632 18.99 -17.33 -1.01
C PRO A 632 19.48 -18.58 -1.77
N GLU A 633 18.72 -19.67 -1.70
CA GLU A 633 19.04 -20.92 -2.42
C GLU A 633 19.02 -20.73 -3.95
N TYR A 634 18.10 -19.88 -4.43
CA TYR A 634 17.88 -19.61 -5.85
C TYR A 634 17.95 -18.12 -6.17
N ASP A 635 18.22 -17.83 -7.43
CA ASP A 635 18.16 -16.50 -8.01
C ASP A 635 16.75 -16.12 -8.50
N LEU A 636 16.67 -14.99 -9.19
CA LEU A 636 15.42 -14.46 -9.70
C LEU A 636 14.77 -15.26 -10.84
N ALA A 637 15.54 -16.08 -11.54
CA ALA A 637 15.06 -17.04 -12.53
C ALA A 637 14.77 -18.44 -11.95
N GLY A 638 14.97 -18.66 -10.64
CA GLY A 638 14.77 -19.97 -9.98
C GLY A 638 15.98 -20.90 -10.09
N ASN A 639 17.13 -20.33 -10.42
CA ASN A 639 18.38 -21.01 -10.69
C ASN A 639 19.25 -21.06 -9.42
N PRO A 640 19.95 -22.16 -9.07
CA PRO A 640 20.82 -22.20 -7.90
C PRO A 640 21.75 -21.00 -7.84
N ARG A 641 21.75 -20.30 -6.69
CA ARG A 641 22.47 -19.04 -6.52
C ARG A 641 23.99 -19.20 -6.42
N ILE A 642 24.45 -20.39 -6.07
CA ILE A 642 25.87 -20.73 -6.03
C ILE A 642 26.06 -21.94 -6.94
N VAL A 643 26.97 -21.83 -7.90
CA VAL A 643 27.28 -22.90 -8.86
C VAL A 643 28.73 -23.34 -8.67
N GLY A 644 28.91 -24.53 -8.13
CA GLY A 644 30.25 -24.98 -7.72
C GLY A 644 30.76 -24.14 -6.54
N ASP A 645 31.88 -23.44 -6.75
CA ASP A 645 32.53 -22.58 -5.74
C ASP A 645 32.44 -21.08 -6.09
N SER A 646 31.62 -20.71 -7.08
CA SER A 646 31.50 -19.35 -7.62
C SER A 646 30.07 -18.82 -7.60
N ILE A 647 29.97 -17.51 -7.80
CA ILE A 647 28.72 -16.74 -7.86
C ILE A 647 28.87 -15.62 -8.87
N ASP A 648 27.83 -15.39 -9.66
CA ASP A 648 27.81 -14.30 -10.63
C ASP A 648 27.44 -12.96 -9.96
N MET A 649 27.89 -11.85 -10.56
CA MET A 649 27.38 -10.53 -10.17
C MET A 649 25.95 -10.34 -10.69
N GLY A 650 25.12 -9.64 -9.92
CA GLY A 650 23.75 -9.28 -10.26
C GLY A 650 22.70 -10.28 -9.77
N ALA A 651 21.45 -10.02 -10.17
CA ALA A 651 20.25 -10.73 -9.72
C ALA A 651 20.05 -12.12 -10.36
N TYR A 652 20.84 -12.48 -11.38
CA TYR A 652 20.73 -13.73 -12.12
C TYR A 652 22.08 -14.43 -12.18
N GLU A 653 22.08 -15.76 -12.15
CA GLU A 653 23.21 -16.59 -12.56
C GLU A 653 23.08 -16.77 -14.07
N TRP A 654 24.19 -16.65 -14.76
CA TRP A 654 24.31 -16.93 -16.17
C TRP A 654 23.89 -18.36 -16.53
N ASN A 655 24.12 -19.34 -15.64
CA ASN A 655 23.89 -20.73 -15.96
C ASN A 655 23.46 -21.61 -14.78
N PRO A 656 22.16 -21.95 -14.72
CA PRO A 656 21.83 -23.32 -14.34
C PRO A 656 20.54 -23.92 -14.92
N THR A 657 20.51 -25.25 -14.84
CA THR A 657 19.80 -26.25 -15.65
C THR A 657 18.28 -26.40 -15.47
N ILE A 658 17.54 -25.42 -14.95
CA ILE A 658 16.07 -25.47 -14.81
C ILE A 658 15.52 -24.09 -15.20
N VAL A 659 15.34 -23.73 -16.47
CA VAL A 659 14.28 -24.15 -17.39
C VAL A 659 14.84 -24.08 -18.82
N GLY A 660 14.44 -25.00 -19.70
CA GLY A 660 15.09 -25.29 -20.99
C GLY A 660 15.51 -24.09 -21.85
N PHE A 661 16.81 -23.79 -21.82
CA PHE A 661 17.50 -23.03 -22.87
C PHE A 661 18.58 -23.91 -23.51
N HIS A 662 18.16 -24.72 -24.47
CA HIS A 662 19.04 -25.02 -25.61
C HIS A 662 18.58 -24.10 -26.75
N ASP A 663 19.55 -23.36 -27.28
CA ASP A 663 19.47 -22.39 -28.39
C ASP A 663 19.05 -20.94 -28.02
N ILE A 664 19.96 -20.17 -27.42
CA ILE A 664 20.02 -18.72 -27.61
C ILE A 664 21.46 -18.35 -28.02
N GLY A 665 21.72 -18.30 -29.33
CA GLY A 665 22.82 -17.51 -29.87
C GLY A 665 22.50 -16.01 -29.78
N PRO A 666 23.46 -15.10 -30.01
CA PRO A 666 23.23 -13.66 -29.95
C PRO A 666 22.21 -13.28 -31.04
N GLY A 667 20.96 -13.09 -30.64
CA GLY A 667 19.85 -12.59 -31.43
C GLY A 667 19.51 -11.16 -31.00
N GLU A 668 19.19 -10.33 -31.97
CA GLU A 668 19.30 -8.86 -31.95
C GLU A 668 18.44 -8.08 -30.93
N GLU A 669 19.07 -6.98 -30.48
CA GLU A 669 18.56 -5.69 -29.97
C GLU A 669 17.94 -5.56 -28.56
N SER A 670 18.80 -5.19 -27.60
CA SER A 670 18.72 -3.87 -26.94
C SER A 670 20.11 -3.38 -26.49
N VAL A 671 21.03 -3.22 -27.45
CA VAL A 671 22.34 -2.59 -27.21
C VAL A 671 22.18 -1.08 -27.37
N LYS A 672 22.78 -0.31 -26.47
CA LYS A 672 23.00 1.15 -26.57
C LYS A 672 23.20 1.54 -28.04
N GLN A 673 22.30 2.34 -28.63
CA GLN A 673 22.52 2.81 -30.01
C GLN A 673 23.78 3.68 -30.00
N ARG A 674 24.90 3.12 -30.43
CA ARG A 674 26.14 3.86 -30.71
C ARG A 674 25.82 5.09 -31.56
N LEU A 675 26.39 6.24 -31.21
CA LEU A 675 26.31 7.45 -32.01
C LEU A 675 27.06 7.21 -33.32
N LEU A 676 28.15 6.43 -33.28
CA LEU A 676 28.97 6.04 -34.42
C LEU A 676 28.67 4.63 -34.95
N LYS A 677 28.43 4.54 -36.26
CA LYS A 677 28.50 3.28 -37.01
C LYS A 677 29.44 3.43 -38.21
N ALA A 678 30.10 2.35 -38.62
CA ALA A 678 30.91 2.31 -39.84
C ALA A 678 30.56 1.04 -40.62
N SER A 679 30.10 1.19 -41.86
CA SER A 679 29.67 0.08 -42.71
C SER A 679 30.12 0.25 -44.17
N PRO A 680 30.81 -0.73 -44.78
CA PRO A 680 31.25 -1.99 -44.19
C PRO A 680 32.43 -1.78 -43.20
N ASN A 681 32.59 -2.69 -42.23
CA ASN A 681 33.77 -2.78 -41.36
C ASN A 681 33.99 -4.26 -40.99
N PRO A 682 35.08 -4.93 -41.44
CA PRO A 682 36.19 -4.39 -42.22
C PRO A 682 35.80 -3.86 -43.60
N PHE A 683 36.56 -2.90 -44.13
CA PHE A 683 36.36 -2.35 -45.47
C PHE A 683 37.60 -2.47 -46.36
N ARG A 684 37.40 -2.54 -47.68
CA ARG A 684 38.47 -2.62 -48.69
C ARG A 684 38.73 -1.29 -49.40
N GLU A 685 37.67 -0.64 -49.87
CA GLU A 685 37.77 0.62 -50.63
C GLU A 685 37.26 1.83 -49.83
N ASN A 686 36.13 1.68 -49.14
CA ASN A 686 35.54 2.74 -48.32
C ASN A 686 34.62 2.15 -47.24
N THR A 687 34.37 2.95 -46.20
CA THR A 687 33.36 2.70 -45.17
C THR A 687 32.49 3.95 -45.00
N LEU A 688 31.19 3.75 -44.82
CA LEU A 688 30.24 4.81 -44.50
C LEU A 688 30.20 4.98 -42.98
N ILE A 689 30.66 6.12 -42.50
CA ILE A 689 30.61 6.54 -41.11
C ILE A 689 29.26 7.24 -40.89
N GLU A 690 28.36 6.61 -40.15
CA GLU A 690 27.07 7.20 -39.76
C GLU A 690 27.18 7.74 -38.35
N LEU A 691 26.82 9.01 -38.17
CA LEU A 691 26.75 9.70 -36.88
C LEU A 691 25.30 10.09 -36.58
N LYS A 692 24.75 9.62 -35.47
CA LYS A 692 23.40 9.99 -35.00
C LYS A 692 23.50 10.99 -33.84
N GLY A 693 22.98 12.21 -33.99
CA GLY A 693 22.84 13.16 -32.89
C GLY A 693 21.59 12.92 -32.04
N GLN A 694 21.68 13.12 -30.72
CA GLN A 694 20.52 13.38 -29.84
C GLN A 694 20.19 14.89 -29.81
N ASP A 695 19.00 15.26 -29.33
CA ASP A 695 18.42 16.62 -29.29
C ASP A 695 19.19 17.66 -28.42
N TYR A 696 20.50 17.81 -28.62
CA TYR A 696 21.32 18.81 -27.94
C TYR A 696 21.50 20.06 -28.80
N LYS A 697 21.07 21.20 -28.27
CA LYS A 697 21.37 22.52 -28.84
C LYS A 697 22.86 22.85 -28.65
N SER A 698 23.58 23.08 -29.76
CA SER A 698 24.55 24.17 -29.98
C SER A 698 26.08 24.02 -29.75
N GLN A 699 26.72 22.85 -29.97
CA GLN A 699 28.20 22.77 -30.14
C GLN A 699 28.58 21.87 -31.34
N PRO A 700 29.56 22.24 -32.19
CA PRO A 700 30.05 21.38 -33.27
C PRO A 700 30.86 20.19 -32.72
N ALA A 701 30.73 19.02 -33.34
CA ALA A 701 31.60 17.87 -33.06
C ALA A 701 32.67 17.71 -34.14
N GLN A 702 33.86 17.31 -33.72
CA GLN A 702 35.01 17.04 -34.57
C GLN A 702 35.23 15.53 -34.69
N ILE A 703 35.33 15.00 -35.91
CA ILE A 703 35.58 13.58 -36.15
C ILE A 703 37.02 13.41 -36.60
N GLU A 704 37.74 12.55 -35.91
CA GLU A 704 39.14 12.28 -36.19
C GLU A 704 39.37 10.79 -36.39
N VAL A 705 40.39 10.44 -37.17
CA VAL A 705 40.79 9.04 -37.36
C VAL A 705 42.24 8.90 -36.92
N TYR A 706 42.49 7.90 -36.09
CA TYR A 706 43.78 7.56 -35.54
C TYR A 706 44.24 6.19 -36.04
N ASP A 707 45.54 6.01 -36.23
CA ASP A 707 46.13 4.68 -36.44
C ASP A 707 46.26 3.90 -35.11
N ASN A 708 46.63 2.63 -35.18
CA ASN A 708 46.79 1.76 -34.00
C ASN A 708 47.98 2.15 -33.08
N TYR A 709 48.70 3.22 -33.41
CA TYR A 709 49.74 3.82 -32.56
C TYR A 709 49.29 5.15 -31.93
N GLY A 710 48.02 5.52 -32.10
CA GLY A 710 47.45 6.76 -31.57
C GLY A 710 47.86 8.02 -32.35
N ARG A 711 48.39 7.88 -33.58
CA ARG A 711 48.70 9.04 -34.43
C ARG A 711 47.48 9.40 -35.26
N GLN A 712 47.10 10.69 -35.24
CA GLN A 712 46.02 11.19 -36.08
C GLN A 712 46.42 11.09 -37.56
N VAL A 713 45.62 10.36 -38.34
CA VAL A 713 45.82 10.15 -39.78
C VAL A 713 44.81 10.90 -40.63
N ARG A 714 43.62 11.20 -40.09
CA ARG A 714 42.60 11.99 -40.79
C ARG A 714 41.85 12.89 -39.80
N ASN A 715 41.51 14.09 -40.25
CA ASN A 715 40.53 14.96 -39.62
C ASN A 715 39.37 15.16 -40.60
N ILE A 716 38.16 14.89 -40.13
CA ILE A 716 36.93 15.03 -40.88
C ILE A 716 36.14 16.16 -40.21
N LEU A 717 36.27 17.36 -40.77
CA LEU A 717 35.54 18.55 -40.32
C LEU A 717 34.04 18.37 -40.58
N SER A 718 33.25 18.16 -39.52
CA SER A 718 31.79 18.26 -39.58
C SER A 718 31.34 19.62 -39.05
N THR A 719 30.60 20.38 -39.86
CA THR A 719 30.01 21.66 -39.45
C THR A 719 28.53 21.44 -39.09
N ALA A 720 28.27 21.24 -37.79
CA ALA A 720 26.99 21.18 -37.08
C ALA A 720 26.27 19.80 -36.98
N LEU A 721 26.05 19.36 -35.73
CA LEU A 721 25.26 18.20 -35.34
C LEU A 721 23.79 18.58 -35.12
N ALA A 722 23.04 18.78 -36.19
CA ALA A 722 21.57 18.73 -36.13
C ALA A 722 21.11 17.53 -36.97
N GLY A 723 20.78 16.41 -36.31
CA GLY A 723 20.26 15.20 -36.95
C GLY A 723 21.30 14.11 -37.29
N LYS A 724 20.96 13.24 -38.25
CA LYS A 724 21.80 12.14 -38.75
C LYS A 724 22.76 12.66 -39.83
N GLN A 725 24.03 12.28 -39.75
CA GLN A 725 25.04 12.58 -40.77
C GLN A 725 25.74 11.32 -41.25
N ASP A 726 25.85 11.16 -42.57
CA ASP A 726 26.53 10.03 -43.20
C ASP A 726 27.77 10.54 -43.95
N ILE A 727 28.94 9.98 -43.64
CA ILE A 727 30.25 10.42 -44.15
C ILE A 727 30.95 9.22 -44.79
N LEU A 728 31.22 9.30 -46.09
CA LEU A 728 31.95 8.26 -46.80
C LEU A 728 33.46 8.47 -46.68
N TRP A 729 34.16 7.54 -46.03
CA TRP A 729 35.62 7.58 -45.89
C TRP A 729 36.29 6.48 -46.71
N TYR A 730 37.27 6.86 -47.54
CA TYR A 730 37.96 5.96 -48.48
C TYR A 730 39.23 5.32 -47.89
N GLY A 731 39.38 5.36 -46.57
CA GLY A 731 40.60 4.88 -45.91
C GLY A 731 41.85 5.65 -46.35
N ASN A 732 41.73 6.98 -46.45
CA ASN A 732 42.80 7.90 -46.85
C ASN A 732 43.17 8.86 -45.72
N ASP A 733 44.41 9.35 -45.73
CA ASP A 733 44.90 10.39 -44.80
C ASP A 733 44.43 11.80 -45.20
N ASN A 734 44.83 12.84 -44.44
CA ASN A 734 44.50 14.24 -44.74
C ASN A 734 44.97 14.74 -46.12
N ASP A 735 46.03 14.15 -46.67
CA ASP A 735 46.60 14.50 -47.98
C ASP A 735 45.98 13.66 -49.12
N ASN A 736 44.93 12.88 -48.82
CA ASN A 736 44.25 11.93 -49.70
C ASN A 736 45.12 10.75 -50.16
N ASN A 737 46.22 10.45 -49.48
CA ASN A 737 46.98 9.22 -49.76
C ASN A 737 46.25 8.01 -49.15
N PRO A 738 46.22 6.85 -49.85
CA PRO A 738 45.66 5.64 -49.30
C PRO A 738 46.44 5.16 -48.06
N LEU A 739 45.73 4.93 -46.97
CA LEU A 739 46.30 4.30 -45.77
C LEU A 739 46.57 2.80 -46.01
N PRO A 740 47.58 2.19 -45.38
CA PRO A 740 47.82 0.76 -45.48
C PRO A 740 46.68 -0.06 -44.85
N SER A 741 46.64 -1.37 -45.12
CA SER A 741 45.78 -2.30 -44.39
C SER A 741 46.17 -2.28 -42.91
N GLY A 742 45.19 -2.22 -42.01
CA GLY A 742 45.45 -2.04 -40.58
C GLY A 742 44.22 -1.65 -39.77
N ILE A 743 44.44 -1.47 -38.46
CA ILE A 743 43.43 -1.02 -37.50
C ILE A 743 43.50 0.50 -37.38
N TYR A 744 42.33 1.13 -37.43
CA TYR A 744 42.13 2.55 -37.22
C TYR A 744 41.01 2.79 -36.21
N TYR A 745 41.02 3.95 -35.55
CA TYR A 745 39.97 4.35 -34.61
C TYR A 745 39.36 5.67 -35.09
N ILE A 746 38.06 5.67 -35.33
CA ILE A 746 37.28 6.89 -35.60
C ILE A 746 36.83 7.43 -34.24
N VAL A 747 37.13 8.67 -33.94
CA VAL A 747 36.87 9.29 -32.62
C VAL A 747 36.06 10.56 -32.83
N VAL A 748 35.00 10.75 -32.06
CA VAL A 748 34.19 11.96 -32.04
C VAL A 748 34.54 12.78 -30.81
N PHE A 749 34.87 14.05 -31.02
CA PHE A 749 35.12 15.03 -29.97
C PHE A 749 34.03 16.11 -29.96
N GLN A 750 33.69 16.61 -28.79
CA GLN A 750 32.92 17.84 -28.61
C GLN A 750 33.74 18.81 -27.77
N GLY A 751 34.25 19.88 -28.39
CA GLY A 751 35.34 20.65 -27.81
C GLY A 751 36.59 19.76 -27.67
N ASP A 752 37.16 19.71 -26.47
CA ASP A 752 38.37 18.92 -26.16
C ASP A 752 38.05 17.52 -25.56
N LYS A 753 36.76 17.14 -25.44
CA LYS A 753 36.33 15.87 -24.81
C LYS A 753 35.96 14.82 -25.86
N GLU A 754 36.51 13.61 -25.74
CA GLU A 754 36.07 12.43 -26.50
C GLU A 754 34.66 12.01 -26.06
N ILE A 755 33.77 11.81 -27.02
CA ILE A 755 32.37 11.43 -26.81
C ILE A 755 32.15 9.95 -27.14
N GLU A 756 32.75 9.45 -28.23
CA GLU A 756 32.71 8.04 -28.60
C GLU A 756 33.87 7.72 -29.55
N SER A 757 34.38 6.49 -29.50
CA SER A 757 35.31 5.96 -30.49
C SER A 757 34.87 4.61 -31.06
N LEU A 758 35.18 4.39 -32.34
CA LEU A 758 34.83 3.20 -33.10
C LEU A 758 36.06 2.64 -33.81
N LYS A 759 36.42 1.41 -33.47
CA LYS A 759 37.46 0.65 -34.18
C LYS A 759 36.99 0.23 -35.56
N VAL A 760 37.78 0.54 -36.58
CA VAL A 760 37.58 0.09 -37.96
C VAL A 760 38.81 -0.62 -38.52
N VAL A 761 38.59 -1.59 -39.39
CA VAL A 761 39.64 -2.40 -40.01
C VAL A 761 39.64 -2.16 -41.51
N LYS A 762 40.79 -1.75 -42.05
CA LYS A 762 41.01 -1.65 -43.49
C LYS A 762 41.75 -2.91 -43.98
N ASN A 763 41.17 -3.63 -44.93
CA ASN A 763 41.72 -4.85 -45.53
C ASN A 763 42.53 -4.58 -46.80
#